data_AF-A0A7V2QFZ9-F1
#
_entry.id   AF-A0A7V2QFZ9-F1
#
_cell.length_a   1.000
_cell.length_b   1.000
_cell.length_c   1.000
_cell.angle_alpha   90.00
_cell.angle_beta   90.00
_cell.angle_gamma   90.00
#
_symmetry.space_group_name_H-M   'P 1'
#
loop_
_entity.id
_entity.type
_entity.pdbx_description
1 polymer ?
#
loop_
_entity_poly.entity_id
_entity_poly.type
_entity_poly.pdbx_seq_one_letter_code
_entity_poly.pdbx_strand_id
1 'polypeptide(L)'
;MKTHTIWIALGLLALSVVCCCCGVWTPNIEWSPFIEVPSRDTTPEPTPNIVQGPVPDAAAETETLLETTEVPMRDLHELAIRLRGLPPDTPRVSPSDCAPDCPLGTRRLFHVSNVDTDEQFDIYAVLQYKTDHVYMWVEEGVDVDTDALKAAADLFENHTYPTNRSFFGTEWTPGVDNDPHLSILHARNLGFSVAGYYSSADEFVSEVREDSNEMEMFYINIENVDVNSEFYNGVLAHEFQHMIHWYNDRNEETWLNEGFSELAAYLNDFDPGGAEYTFANEPDTQLNSWPEGPGAAGANYGAGYLFTSYFLDRFGPEATQALVAHDENGFAAVDAVLAELGVGIDHVDLFADWVIANLLDDPTLYDGRYGYEEIDPPTPRMNGRFNSRDYPLSRETTVHQYATDYIEIRGNQPLRFSFTGSTQVGLINTQAHSGRYLWWSNRGDDSDMTLTRAFDLSEVSQATLEYWCWYDIEEDWDYAYVEVSTDGGQTWEILPTPSGTSSNPNGNSFGWAYTGRSGGGEQPEWIHETVDLSPYVGQEVLIRFEYITDDAVNRPGFALDDVAIPEIGYFADFEADGGGWEPDGFIRHANVLPQRWLLQLVLFGPQTTVQRLELDGGQTGEWEIPLGDETSRAVIAVSAYAPITTEPASYRYEITSP
;
A
#
# COMPACT_ATOMS: atom_id res chain seq x y z
N MET A 1 -33.90 -25.40 33.87
CA MET A 1 -32.74 -24.65 34.39
C MET A 1 -31.48 -25.44 34.10
N LYS A 2 -30.90 -25.24 32.91
CA LYS A 2 -29.53 -25.64 32.60
C LYS A 2 -28.93 -24.41 31.91
N THR A 3 -27.94 -23.83 32.57
CA THR A 3 -27.15 -22.69 32.15
C THR A 3 -26.24 -23.14 30.99
N HIS A 4 -26.32 -22.42 29.87
CA HIS A 4 -25.31 -22.47 28.82
C HIS A 4 -24.32 -21.36 29.10
N THR A 5 -23.09 -21.74 29.41
CA THR A 5 -21.93 -20.83 29.45
C THR A 5 -21.41 -20.76 28.03
N ILE A 6 -21.47 -19.57 27.43
CA ILE A 6 -20.83 -19.25 26.15
C ILE A 6 -19.38 -18.90 26.48
N TRP A 7 -18.45 -19.64 25.88
CA TRP A 7 -17.04 -19.26 25.86
C TRP A 7 -16.85 -18.29 24.69
N ILE A 8 -16.52 -17.04 25.02
CA ILE A 8 -15.94 -16.09 24.06
C ILE A 8 -14.44 -16.37 24.09
N ALA A 9 -13.91 -16.87 22.97
CA ALA A 9 -12.48 -16.99 22.78
C ALA A 9 -11.97 -15.62 22.33
N LEU A 10 -11.19 -14.98 23.21
CA LEU A 10 -10.36 -13.82 22.89
C LEU A 10 -9.14 -14.36 22.13
N GLY A 11 -9.03 -14.01 20.86
CA GLY A 11 -7.80 -14.18 20.08
C GLY A 11 -6.80 -13.10 20.45
N LEU A 12 -5.54 -13.50 20.59
CA LEU A 12 -4.35 -12.67 20.75
C LEU A 12 -3.60 -12.84 19.41
N LEU A 13 -3.25 -11.77 18.70
CA LEU A 13 -2.86 -11.81 17.26
C LEU A 13 -1.61 -10.95 16.95
N ALA A 14 -0.39 -11.45 16.80
CA ALA A 14 0.81 -10.61 16.56
C ALA A 14 1.45 -10.78 15.15
N LEU A 15 1.67 -9.73 14.30
CA LEU A 15 2.96 -9.15 13.77
C LEU A 15 2.89 -8.47 12.38
N SER A 16 3.62 -7.35 12.23
CA SER A 16 4.14 -6.66 11.00
C SER A 16 4.76 -7.58 9.91
N VAL A 17 3.99 -7.98 8.89
CA VAL A 17 4.47 -8.79 7.75
C VAL A 17 4.07 -8.13 6.44
N VAL A 18 5.05 -7.81 5.60
CA VAL A 18 4.80 -7.50 4.18
C VAL A 18 4.39 -8.81 3.52
N CYS A 19 3.08 -8.97 3.29
CA CYS A 19 2.47 -10.23 2.91
C CYS A 19 2.60 -10.47 1.40
N CYS A 20 3.61 -11.26 1.00
CA CYS A 20 3.88 -11.59 -0.40
C CYS A 20 3.56 -13.04 -0.80
N CYS A 21 3.21 -13.19 -2.09
CA CYS A 21 2.91 -14.42 -2.82
C CYS A 21 1.53 -15.08 -2.58
N CYS A 22 0.43 -14.36 -2.85
CA CYS A 22 -0.86 -14.97 -3.16
C CYS A 22 -1.04 -15.14 -4.69
N GLY A 23 -0.69 -16.32 -5.23
CA GLY A 23 -0.79 -16.57 -6.66
C GLY A 23 -0.70 -18.04 -7.06
N VAL A 24 -1.43 -18.95 -6.41
CA VAL A 24 -1.34 -20.37 -6.75
C VAL A 24 -2.21 -20.73 -7.96
N TRP A 25 -1.59 -20.86 -9.14
CA TRP A 25 -2.14 -21.70 -10.21
C TRP A 25 -1.07 -22.57 -10.88
N THR A 26 -0.92 -23.81 -10.42
CA THR A 26 -0.07 -24.81 -11.09
C THR A 26 -0.87 -25.57 -12.16
N PRO A 27 -0.35 -25.71 -13.40
CA PRO A 27 -1.01 -26.49 -14.43
C PRO A 27 -0.57 -27.95 -14.29
N ASN A 28 -1.35 -28.78 -13.55
CA ASN A 28 -1.51 -30.25 -13.72
C ASN A 28 -1.87 -31.00 -12.42
N ILE A 29 -2.85 -30.52 -11.66
CA ILE A 29 -3.57 -31.37 -10.71
C ILE A 29 -5.06 -31.27 -11.01
N GLU A 30 -5.69 -32.40 -11.37
CA GLU A 30 -7.15 -32.52 -11.45
C GLU A 30 -7.75 -32.37 -10.04
N TRP A 31 -8.02 -31.13 -9.64
CA TRP A 31 -8.79 -30.83 -8.43
C TRP A 31 -10.28 -31.06 -8.70
N SER A 32 -10.87 -32.01 -7.99
CA SER A 32 -12.32 -32.15 -7.88
C SER A 32 -12.84 -31.04 -6.94
N PRO A 33 -13.99 -30.40 -7.23
CA PRO A 33 -14.30 -29.06 -6.75
C PRO A 33 -14.83 -29.11 -5.31
N PHE A 34 -13.97 -28.81 -4.35
CA PHE A 34 -14.36 -28.34 -3.02
C PHE A 34 -13.42 -27.22 -2.58
N ILE A 35 -13.22 -26.24 -3.47
CA ILE A 35 -12.99 -24.87 -3.05
C ILE A 35 -14.37 -24.24 -3.14
N GLU A 36 -15.03 -24.04 -1.99
CA GLU A 36 -15.95 -22.93 -1.91
C GLU A 36 -15.08 -21.71 -2.17
N VAL A 37 -15.12 -21.23 -3.42
CA VAL A 37 -14.72 -19.87 -3.74
C VAL A 37 -15.44 -19.05 -2.67
N PRO A 38 -14.74 -18.31 -1.80
CA PRO A 38 -15.43 -17.37 -0.93
C PRO A 38 -16.37 -16.61 -1.85
N SER A 39 -17.66 -16.59 -1.51
CA SER A 39 -18.61 -15.79 -2.27
C SER A 39 -17.96 -14.44 -2.47
N ARG A 40 -17.84 -13.97 -3.72
CA ARG A 40 -17.47 -12.58 -4.05
C ARG A 40 -17.89 -11.74 -2.88
N ASP A 41 -16.94 -11.11 -2.20
CA ASP A 41 -17.34 -10.12 -1.21
C ASP A 41 -18.11 -9.10 -2.02
N THR A 42 -19.45 -9.15 -1.90
CA THR A 42 -20.34 -8.30 -2.68
C THR A 42 -20.34 -6.97 -1.98
N THR A 43 -19.17 -6.33 -1.89
CA THR A 43 -19.10 -4.90 -1.69
C THR A 43 -19.97 -4.32 -2.80
N PRO A 44 -21.08 -3.64 -2.47
CA PRO A 44 -21.96 -3.09 -3.48
C PRO A 44 -21.12 -2.19 -4.39
N GLU A 45 -21.26 -2.33 -5.72
CA GLU A 45 -20.62 -1.39 -6.63
C GLU A 45 -20.97 0.04 -6.19
N PRO A 46 -19.98 0.96 -6.10
CA PRO A 46 -20.22 2.32 -5.67
C PRO A 46 -21.35 2.91 -6.50
N THR A 47 -22.34 3.52 -5.84
CA THR A 47 -23.43 4.15 -6.58
C THR A 47 -22.89 5.40 -7.28
N PRO A 48 -22.94 5.48 -8.63
CA PRO A 48 -22.39 6.62 -9.34
C PRO A 48 -23.05 7.92 -8.90
N ASN A 49 -22.24 8.92 -8.55
CA ASN A 49 -22.70 10.26 -8.19
C ASN A 49 -21.88 11.29 -8.96
N ILE A 50 -22.38 11.69 -10.12
CA ILE A 50 -21.66 12.61 -11.00
C ILE A 50 -21.77 14.04 -10.48
N VAL A 51 -20.67 14.56 -9.95
CA VAL A 51 -20.59 15.94 -9.45
C VAL A 51 -20.08 16.85 -10.57
N GLN A 52 -20.90 17.81 -10.97
CA GLN A 52 -20.62 18.76 -12.05
C GLN A 52 -20.69 20.20 -11.52
N GLY A 53 -19.68 21.00 -11.82
CA GLY A 53 -19.63 22.40 -11.43
C GLY A 53 -18.23 22.97 -11.56
N PRO A 54 -18.05 24.29 -11.32
CA PRO A 54 -16.72 24.86 -11.21
C PRO A 54 -15.99 24.21 -10.02
N VAL A 55 -14.76 23.76 -10.27
CA VAL A 55 -13.87 23.28 -9.20
C VAL A 55 -13.61 24.44 -8.23
N PRO A 56 -13.87 24.27 -6.93
CA PRO A 56 -13.66 25.34 -5.95
C PRO A 56 -12.16 25.61 -5.76
N ASP A 57 -11.79 26.86 -5.44
CA ASP A 57 -10.38 27.24 -5.18
C ASP A 57 -9.73 26.37 -4.09
N ALA A 58 -10.50 25.96 -3.08
CA ALA A 58 -10.07 25.06 -2.00
C ALA A 58 -9.58 23.68 -2.50
N ALA A 59 -9.98 23.25 -3.70
CA ALA A 59 -9.49 22.00 -4.28
C ALA A 59 -8.04 22.13 -4.76
N ALA A 60 -7.68 23.27 -5.38
CA ALA A 60 -6.31 23.56 -5.76
C ALA A 60 -5.43 23.78 -4.51
N GLU A 61 -5.97 24.41 -3.46
CA GLU A 61 -5.27 24.53 -2.17
C GLU A 61 -4.97 23.15 -1.56
N THR A 62 -5.94 22.22 -1.60
CA THR A 62 -5.75 20.85 -1.10
C THR A 62 -4.69 20.12 -1.91
N GLU A 63 -4.73 20.20 -3.24
CA GLU A 63 -3.72 19.58 -4.11
C GLU A 63 -2.31 20.12 -3.84
N THR A 64 -2.14 21.45 -3.71
CA THR A 64 -0.84 22.03 -3.33
C THR A 64 -0.34 21.55 -1.98
N LEU A 65 -1.24 21.36 -0.99
CA LEU A 65 -0.86 20.80 0.30
C LEU A 65 -0.35 19.37 0.16
N LEU A 66 -1.04 18.52 -0.60
CA LEU A 66 -0.59 17.14 -0.86
C LEU A 66 0.78 17.09 -1.55
N GLU A 67 1.05 18.01 -2.48
CA GLU A 67 2.33 18.08 -3.20
C GLU A 67 3.49 18.60 -2.35
N THR A 68 3.22 19.33 -1.27
CA THR A 68 4.26 20.07 -0.52
C THR A 68 4.41 19.66 0.93
N THR A 69 3.49 18.86 1.46
CA THR A 69 3.58 18.29 2.80
C THR A 69 4.40 17.01 2.76
N GLU A 70 5.56 17.04 3.41
CA GLU A 70 6.35 15.85 3.69
C GLU A 70 5.65 15.00 4.76
N VAL A 71 5.52 13.70 4.50
CA VAL A 71 5.05 12.72 5.49
C VAL A 71 6.27 12.16 6.21
N PRO A 72 6.42 12.39 7.53
CA PRO A 72 7.61 11.92 8.25
C PRO A 72 7.65 10.40 8.31
N MET A 73 8.82 9.83 7.99
CA MET A 73 9.09 8.41 8.14
C MET A 73 9.16 8.02 9.64
N ARG A 74 8.63 6.86 9.96
CA ARG A 74 8.59 6.29 11.31
C ARG A 74 9.98 5.79 11.75
N ASP A 75 10.41 6.19 12.96
CA ASP A 75 11.57 5.60 13.64
C ASP A 75 11.13 4.79 14.87
N LEU A 76 10.97 3.47 14.71
CA LEU A 76 10.58 2.57 15.80
C LEU A 76 11.51 2.65 17.03
N HIS A 77 12.79 2.96 16.84
CA HIS A 77 13.73 3.10 17.95
C HIS A 77 13.46 4.38 18.75
N GLU A 78 13.19 5.50 18.06
CA GLU A 78 12.74 6.75 18.69
C GLU A 78 11.43 6.54 19.43
N LEU A 79 10.44 5.92 18.79
CA LEU A 79 9.14 5.63 19.37
C LEU A 79 9.23 4.75 20.61
N ALA A 80 10.09 3.73 20.60
CA ALA A 80 10.29 2.89 21.76
C ALA A 80 10.95 3.65 22.94
N ILE A 81 11.87 4.58 22.66
CA ILE A 81 12.44 5.46 23.69
C ILE A 81 11.36 6.39 24.24
N ARG A 82 10.61 7.06 23.36
CA ARG A 82 9.64 8.09 23.71
C ARG A 82 8.40 7.54 24.40
N LEU A 83 7.81 6.48 23.84
CA LEU A 83 6.50 5.97 24.25
C LEU A 83 6.58 4.69 25.11
N ARG A 84 7.60 3.84 24.93
CA ARG A 84 7.82 2.66 25.82
C ARG A 84 8.76 2.97 27.00
N GLY A 85 9.40 4.14 26.99
CA GLY A 85 10.29 4.59 28.06
C GLY A 85 11.64 3.86 28.09
N LEU A 86 12.11 3.36 26.94
CA LEU A 86 13.45 2.79 26.83
C LEU A 86 14.53 3.85 27.13
N PRO A 87 15.72 3.43 27.62
CA PRO A 87 16.83 4.35 27.81
C PRO A 87 17.24 5.05 26.50
N PRO A 88 17.61 6.35 26.52
CA PRO A 88 18.10 7.05 25.32
C PRO A 88 19.38 6.49 24.71
N ASP A 89 20.09 5.61 25.44
CA ASP A 89 21.30 4.90 25.00
C ASP A 89 21.04 3.44 24.62
N THR A 90 19.78 3.06 24.38
CA THR A 90 19.41 1.74 23.85
C THR A 90 20.19 1.48 22.56
N PRO A 91 20.86 0.33 22.41
CA PRO A 91 21.64 0.04 21.21
C PRO A 91 20.72 -0.18 20.00
N ARG A 92 21.22 0.15 18.80
CA ARG A 92 20.55 -0.20 17.53
C ARG A 92 21.04 -1.53 16.94
N VAL A 93 22.01 -2.16 17.58
CA VAL A 93 22.61 -3.43 17.15
C VAL A 93 22.72 -4.37 18.34
N SER A 94 22.47 -5.65 18.12
CA SER A 94 22.57 -6.74 19.09
C SER A 94 23.52 -7.81 18.55
N PRO A 95 24.86 -7.67 18.75
CA PRO A 95 25.82 -8.58 18.14
C PRO A 95 25.56 -10.05 18.48
N SER A 96 25.42 -10.88 17.45
CA SER A 96 25.18 -12.32 17.62
C SER A 96 26.35 -13.02 18.30
N ASP A 97 26.04 -13.95 19.21
CA ASP A 97 27.03 -14.76 19.95
C ASP A 97 27.94 -15.59 19.02
N CYS A 98 27.49 -15.84 17.79
CA CYS A 98 28.24 -16.59 16.79
C CYS A 98 28.66 -15.77 15.57
N ALA A 99 28.41 -14.45 15.57
CA ALA A 99 28.91 -13.56 14.52
C ALA A 99 30.46 -13.54 14.49
N PRO A 100 31.08 -13.37 13.30
CA PRO A 100 30.44 -13.25 11.98
C PRO A 100 30.34 -14.61 11.25
N ASP A 101 30.42 -15.75 11.96
CA ASP A 101 30.46 -17.07 11.33
C ASP A 101 29.91 -18.18 12.25
N CYS A 102 28.62 -18.45 12.15
CA CYS A 102 27.93 -19.44 12.98
C CYS A 102 28.30 -20.88 12.58
N PRO A 103 28.66 -21.78 13.53
CA PRO A 103 28.99 -23.17 13.20
C PRO A 103 27.78 -23.96 12.66
N LEU A 104 28.00 -24.83 11.66
CA LEU A 104 26.96 -25.77 11.22
C LEU A 104 26.49 -26.65 12.39
N GLY A 105 25.19 -26.91 12.45
CA GLY A 105 24.54 -27.61 13.56
C GLY A 105 24.21 -26.73 14.77
N THR A 106 24.47 -25.42 14.70
CA THR A 106 23.97 -24.46 15.69
C THR A 106 22.45 -24.53 15.74
N ARG A 107 21.92 -24.57 16.96
CA ARG A 107 20.48 -24.61 17.24
C ARG A 107 20.08 -23.28 17.87
N ARG A 108 19.11 -22.59 17.27
CA ARG A 108 18.62 -21.28 17.71
C ARG A 108 17.09 -21.31 17.86
N LEU A 109 16.57 -20.51 18.78
CA LEU A 109 15.14 -20.24 18.94
C LEU A 109 14.77 -19.13 17.95
N PHE A 110 13.67 -19.28 17.24
CA PHE A 110 13.13 -18.29 16.32
C PHE A 110 11.71 -17.93 16.74
N HIS A 111 11.40 -16.64 16.69
CA HIS A 111 10.05 -16.09 16.77
C HIS A 111 9.45 -16.08 15.36
N VAL A 112 8.24 -16.60 15.19
CA VAL A 112 7.65 -16.86 13.88
C VAL A 112 6.16 -16.54 13.88
N SER A 113 5.68 -15.92 12.80
CA SER A 113 4.26 -15.65 12.54
C SER A 113 3.63 -16.65 11.59
N ASN A 114 2.35 -16.98 11.84
CA ASN A 114 1.44 -17.48 10.82
C ASN A 114 0.63 -16.32 10.23
N VAL A 115 0.85 -15.99 8.96
CA VAL A 115 0.26 -14.80 8.31
C VAL A 115 -1.24 -14.91 8.00
N ASP A 116 -1.83 -16.09 8.11
CA ASP A 116 -3.28 -16.26 7.90
C ASP A 116 -4.09 -16.09 9.18
N THR A 117 -3.45 -16.30 10.34
CA THR A 117 -4.11 -16.31 11.64
C THR A 117 -3.53 -15.29 12.61
N ASP A 118 -2.46 -14.62 12.21
CA ASP A 118 -1.60 -13.74 12.99
C ASP A 118 -1.17 -14.37 14.33
N GLU A 119 -0.98 -15.70 14.34
CA GLU A 119 -0.55 -16.42 15.55
C GLU A 119 0.98 -16.38 15.64
N GLN A 120 1.49 -15.87 16.75
CA GLN A 120 2.91 -15.95 17.10
C GLN A 120 3.27 -17.20 17.85
N PHE A 121 4.39 -17.81 17.47
CA PHE A 121 4.91 -18.97 18.14
C PHE A 121 6.42 -19.09 18.00
N ASP A 122 7.02 -19.80 18.95
CA ASP A 122 8.44 -20.07 18.95
C ASP A 122 8.72 -21.44 18.33
N ILE A 123 9.74 -21.51 17.48
CA ILE A 123 10.30 -22.76 17.00
C ILE A 123 11.80 -22.83 17.27
N TYR A 124 12.33 -24.04 17.31
CA TYR A 124 13.78 -24.22 17.22
C TYR A 124 14.15 -24.63 15.81
N ALA A 125 15.20 -24.03 15.26
CA ALA A 125 15.77 -24.42 13.99
C ALA A 125 17.27 -24.69 14.11
N VAL A 126 17.79 -25.46 13.16
CA VAL A 126 19.20 -25.86 13.10
C VAL A 126 19.82 -25.34 11.81
N LEU A 127 20.98 -24.70 11.92
CA LEU A 127 21.78 -24.27 10.77
C LEU A 127 22.33 -25.49 10.03
N GLN A 128 21.77 -25.79 8.85
CA GLN A 128 22.12 -26.99 8.09
C GLN A 128 23.17 -26.75 7.01
N TYR A 129 23.18 -25.55 6.43
CA TYR A 129 24.15 -25.16 5.40
C TYR A 129 24.43 -23.66 5.44
N LYS A 130 25.56 -23.24 4.88
CA LYS A 130 25.92 -21.83 4.74
C LYS A 130 26.86 -21.59 3.57
N THR A 131 26.80 -20.40 3.00
CA THR A 131 27.71 -19.87 1.97
C THR A 131 28.52 -18.72 2.55
N ASP A 132 29.05 -17.81 1.71
CA ASP A 132 29.76 -16.62 2.18
C ASP A 132 28.80 -15.52 2.67
N HIS A 133 27.54 -15.52 2.21
CA HIS A 133 26.52 -14.52 2.58
C HIS A 133 25.19 -15.10 3.08
N VAL A 134 25.01 -16.43 3.15
CA VAL A 134 23.71 -17.02 3.53
C VAL A 134 23.84 -18.10 4.61
N TYR A 135 22.90 -18.11 5.54
CA TYR A 135 22.61 -19.18 6.49
C TYR A 135 21.28 -19.87 6.17
N MET A 136 21.31 -21.20 6.00
CA MET A 136 20.11 -22.01 5.76
C MET A 136 19.67 -22.71 7.06
N TRP A 137 18.65 -22.15 7.71
CA TRP A 137 18.05 -22.69 8.93
C TRP A 137 16.86 -23.57 8.59
N VAL A 138 16.74 -24.71 9.28
CA VAL A 138 15.61 -25.64 9.10
C VAL A 138 15.01 -25.98 10.46
N GLU A 139 13.69 -25.84 10.58
CA GLU A 139 12.92 -26.21 11.78
C GLU A 139 13.29 -27.62 12.29
N GLU A 140 13.47 -27.75 13.60
CA GLU A 140 13.83 -29.01 14.24
C GLU A 140 12.73 -30.07 14.06
N GLY A 141 13.11 -31.22 13.51
CA GLY A 141 12.17 -32.32 13.25
C GLY A 141 11.53 -32.30 11.86
N VAL A 142 11.87 -31.31 11.04
CA VAL A 142 11.57 -31.27 9.61
C VAL A 142 12.69 -31.95 8.82
N ASP A 143 12.30 -32.77 7.84
CA ASP A 143 13.23 -33.40 6.89
C ASP A 143 13.18 -32.63 5.57
N VAL A 144 14.28 -31.97 5.20
CA VAL A 144 14.46 -31.25 3.94
C VAL A 144 15.56 -31.97 3.15
N ASP A 145 15.38 -32.10 1.83
CA ASP A 145 16.43 -32.63 0.96
C ASP A 145 17.68 -31.74 1.05
N THR A 146 18.73 -32.27 1.69
CA THR A 146 19.97 -31.53 1.94
C THR A 146 20.69 -31.15 0.66
N ASP A 147 20.59 -31.94 -0.41
CA ASP A 147 21.23 -31.61 -1.68
C ASP A 147 20.46 -30.48 -2.38
N ALA A 148 19.13 -30.45 -2.28
CA ALA A 148 18.31 -29.35 -2.75
C ALA A 148 18.57 -28.05 -1.96
N LEU A 149 18.63 -28.12 -0.62
CA LEU A 149 18.93 -26.98 0.25
C LEU A 149 20.27 -26.33 -0.09
N LYS A 150 21.29 -27.15 -0.35
CA LYS A 150 22.62 -26.68 -0.78
C LYS A 150 22.57 -26.04 -2.16
N ALA A 151 21.88 -26.68 -3.10
CA ALA A 151 21.75 -26.15 -4.45
C ALA A 151 21.03 -24.80 -4.47
N ALA A 152 19.98 -24.63 -3.66
CA ALA A 152 19.29 -23.35 -3.46
C ALA A 152 20.22 -22.28 -2.89
N ALA A 153 20.94 -22.59 -1.80
CA ALA A 153 21.88 -21.64 -1.20
C ALA A 153 23.01 -21.25 -2.15
N ASP A 154 23.59 -22.22 -2.85
CA ASP A 154 24.65 -21.96 -3.84
C ASP A 154 24.10 -21.16 -5.04
N LEU A 155 22.85 -21.39 -5.46
CA LEU A 155 22.19 -20.59 -6.51
C LEU A 155 21.97 -19.15 -6.04
N PHE A 156 21.44 -18.97 -4.83
CA PHE A 156 21.24 -17.65 -4.26
C PHE A 156 22.58 -16.89 -4.16
N GLU A 157 23.61 -17.51 -3.60
CA GLU A 157 24.96 -16.92 -3.46
C GLU A 157 25.55 -16.48 -4.81
N ASN A 158 25.45 -17.33 -5.84
CA ASN A 158 26.15 -17.10 -7.11
C ASN A 158 25.32 -16.37 -8.17
N HIS A 159 24.01 -16.24 -7.97
CA HIS A 159 23.07 -15.65 -8.93
C HIS A 159 22.16 -14.61 -8.28
N THR A 160 21.27 -15.01 -7.36
CA THR A 160 20.27 -14.08 -6.79
C THR A 160 20.88 -12.91 -6.04
N TYR A 161 21.82 -13.18 -5.15
CA TYR A 161 22.49 -12.17 -4.35
C TYR A 161 23.19 -11.10 -5.22
N PRO A 162 24.09 -11.44 -6.18
CA PRO A 162 24.69 -10.44 -7.04
C PRO A 162 23.70 -9.76 -8.00
N THR A 163 22.70 -10.48 -8.53
CA THR A 163 21.70 -9.90 -9.44
C THR A 163 20.88 -8.82 -8.73
N ASN A 164 20.26 -9.14 -7.60
CA ASN A 164 19.47 -8.18 -6.84
C ASN A 164 20.31 -7.00 -6.39
N ARG A 165 21.51 -7.23 -5.84
CA ARG A 165 22.36 -6.12 -5.39
C ARG A 165 22.82 -5.21 -6.52
N SER A 166 23.01 -5.78 -7.71
CA SER A 166 23.42 -4.97 -8.88
C SER A 166 22.30 -4.06 -9.39
N PHE A 167 21.05 -4.42 -9.12
CA PHE A 167 19.88 -3.72 -9.65
C PHE A 167 19.19 -2.85 -8.60
N PHE A 168 18.94 -3.38 -7.40
CA PHE A 168 18.12 -2.72 -6.38
C PHE A 168 18.92 -2.01 -5.29
N GLY A 169 20.24 -2.24 -5.17
CA GLY A 169 21.07 -1.60 -4.15
C GLY A 169 21.69 -2.59 -3.18
N THR A 170 21.75 -2.26 -1.89
CA THR A 170 22.33 -3.16 -0.87
C THR A 170 21.46 -3.23 0.36
N GLU A 171 21.37 -4.41 0.94
CA GLU A 171 20.84 -4.66 2.27
C GLU A 171 21.68 -4.02 3.38
N TRP A 172 21.14 -3.97 4.60
CA TRP A 172 21.93 -3.61 5.77
C TRP A 172 22.97 -4.70 6.06
N THR A 173 24.25 -4.42 5.82
CA THR A 173 25.34 -5.35 6.13
C THR A 173 26.46 -4.64 6.92
N PRO A 174 26.92 -5.18 8.07
CA PRO A 174 26.63 -6.50 8.62
C PRO A 174 25.38 -6.54 9.52
N GLY A 175 24.42 -5.63 9.34
CA GLY A 175 23.12 -5.78 9.97
C GLY A 175 23.00 -5.45 11.47
N VAL A 176 21.81 -5.71 12.00
CA VAL A 176 21.45 -5.58 13.41
C VAL A 176 22.28 -6.50 14.29
N ASP A 177 22.63 -7.69 13.80
CA ASP A 177 23.36 -8.71 14.57
C ASP A 177 24.88 -8.69 14.33
N ASN A 178 25.34 -7.75 13.49
CA ASN A 178 26.72 -7.54 13.12
C ASN A 178 27.37 -8.80 12.49
N ASP A 179 26.58 -9.63 11.81
CA ASP A 179 26.95 -10.75 10.94
C ASP A 179 26.61 -10.41 9.47
N PRO A 180 27.53 -10.56 8.50
CA PRO A 180 27.21 -10.29 7.09
C PRO A 180 26.30 -11.34 6.41
N HIS A 181 25.90 -12.41 7.10
CA HIS A 181 25.07 -13.46 6.51
C HIS A 181 23.57 -13.22 6.67
N LEU A 182 22.84 -13.33 5.57
CA LEU A 182 21.38 -13.38 5.53
C LEU A 182 20.87 -14.74 6.02
N SER A 183 19.85 -14.75 6.86
CA SER A 183 19.26 -15.98 7.39
C SER A 183 17.97 -16.37 6.67
N ILE A 184 17.94 -17.59 6.12
CA ILE A 184 16.75 -18.16 5.46
C ILE A 184 16.17 -19.25 6.36
N LEU A 185 15.02 -18.96 6.99
CA LEU A 185 14.35 -19.88 7.91
C LEU A 185 13.30 -20.73 7.19
N HIS A 186 13.52 -22.05 7.18
CA HIS A 186 12.60 -23.02 6.62
C HIS A 186 11.73 -23.60 7.73
N ALA A 187 10.45 -23.23 7.74
CA ALA A 187 9.52 -23.55 8.82
C ALA A 187 8.12 -23.95 8.31
N ARG A 188 7.36 -24.62 9.16
CA ARG A 188 5.95 -24.99 8.92
C ARG A 188 5.02 -24.04 9.65
N ASN A 189 3.72 -24.14 9.34
CA ASN A 189 2.67 -23.36 10.00
C ASN A 189 2.85 -21.84 9.83
N LEU A 190 3.38 -21.40 8.69
CA LEU A 190 3.53 -19.97 8.38
C LEU A 190 2.27 -19.35 7.75
N GLY A 191 1.26 -20.16 7.42
CA GLY A 191 0.07 -19.76 6.68
C GLY A 191 -0.03 -20.52 5.35
N PHE A 192 -1.22 -21.00 5.00
CA PHE A 192 -1.51 -21.61 3.71
C PHE A 192 -1.46 -20.60 2.55
N SER A 193 -1.60 -19.30 2.81
CA SER A 193 -1.61 -18.26 1.76
C SER A 193 -0.23 -17.80 1.29
N VAL A 194 0.84 -18.11 2.04
CA VAL A 194 2.18 -17.56 1.83
C VAL A 194 3.22 -18.61 1.47
N ALA A 195 4.08 -18.30 0.50
CA ALA A 195 5.23 -19.14 0.14
C ALA A 195 6.47 -18.80 0.99
N GLY A 196 6.67 -17.51 1.26
CA GLY A 196 7.67 -16.95 2.14
C GLY A 196 7.34 -15.49 2.44
N TYR A 197 7.99 -14.90 3.43
CA TYR A 197 7.84 -13.48 3.76
C TYR A 197 9.12 -12.92 4.37
N TYR A 198 9.32 -11.62 4.19
CA TYR A 198 10.24 -10.77 4.94
C TYR A 198 9.48 -10.04 6.06
N SER A 199 10.13 -9.87 7.22
CA SER A 199 9.58 -9.05 8.31
C SER A 199 10.64 -8.06 8.75
N SER A 200 10.32 -6.77 8.63
CA SER A 200 11.21 -5.70 9.08
C SER A 200 11.43 -5.71 10.60
N ALA A 201 10.54 -6.37 11.36
CA ALA A 201 10.68 -6.49 12.81
C ALA A 201 12.03 -7.09 13.21
N ASP A 202 12.54 -8.02 12.41
CA ASP A 202 13.79 -8.73 12.66
C ASP A 202 15.04 -7.83 12.52
N GLU A 203 14.91 -6.68 11.87
CA GLU A 203 15.96 -5.65 11.71
C GLU A 203 16.15 -4.79 12.98
N PHE A 204 15.35 -5.01 14.02
CA PHE A 204 15.43 -4.24 15.27
C PHE A 204 15.96 -5.07 16.43
N VAL A 205 16.57 -4.41 17.42
CA VAL A 205 16.90 -5.08 18.68
C VAL A 205 15.63 -5.46 19.44
N SER A 206 15.70 -6.56 20.19
CA SER A 206 14.58 -7.13 20.94
C SER A 206 14.02 -6.20 22.01
N GLU A 207 14.81 -5.24 22.52
CA GLU A 207 14.29 -4.19 23.39
C GLU A 207 13.30 -3.25 22.68
N VAL A 208 13.46 -3.03 21.37
CA VAL A 208 12.59 -2.19 20.53
C VAL A 208 11.41 -3.00 20.00
N ARG A 209 11.65 -4.21 19.50
CA ARG A 209 10.64 -5.15 18.96
C ARG A 209 10.81 -6.53 19.61
N GLU A 210 9.94 -6.87 20.56
CA GLU A 210 10.04 -8.10 21.37
C GLU A 210 10.00 -9.39 20.54
N ASP A 211 9.34 -9.32 19.40
CA ASP A 211 9.16 -10.36 18.39
C ASP A 211 10.29 -10.46 17.36
N SER A 212 11.28 -9.57 17.43
CA SER A 212 12.44 -9.60 16.56
C SER A 212 13.34 -10.82 16.81
N ASN A 213 13.78 -11.45 15.73
CA ASN A 213 14.86 -12.44 15.77
C ASN A 213 16.26 -11.82 15.81
N GLU A 214 16.39 -10.49 15.69
CA GLU A 214 17.64 -9.74 15.65
C GLU A 214 18.59 -10.33 14.59
N MET A 215 18.18 -10.30 13.33
CA MET A 215 18.99 -10.69 12.15
C MET A 215 18.30 -10.29 10.85
N GLU A 216 19.09 -10.09 9.79
CA GLU A 216 18.56 -9.93 8.44
C GLU A 216 18.06 -11.29 7.95
N MET A 217 16.74 -11.48 7.87
CA MET A 217 16.17 -12.78 7.54
C MET A 217 14.89 -12.76 6.72
N PHE A 218 14.62 -13.89 6.09
CA PHE A 218 13.33 -14.21 5.45
C PHE A 218 12.87 -15.62 5.83
N TYR A 219 11.56 -15.79 5.84
CA TYR A 219 10.86 -17.00 6.24
C TYR A 219 10.38 -17.73 4.99
N ILE A 220 10.51 -19.05 4.97
CA ILE A 220 10.04 -19.90 3.87
C ILE A 220 9.13 -20.99 4.41
N ASN A 221 7.91 -21.02 3.87
CA ASN A 221 6.93 -22.03 4.23
C ASN A 221 7.16 -23.32 3.44
N ILE A 222 7.88 -24.25 4.04
CA ILE A 222 8.18 -25.54 3.43
C ILE A 222 6.96 -26.46 3.21
N GLU A 223 5.77 -26.08 3.69
CA GLU A 223 4.52 -26.79 3.38
C GLU A 223 3.93 -26.36 2.03
N ASN A 224 4.32 -25.18 1.54
CA ASN A 224 3.80 -24.57 0.31
C ASN A 224 4.80 -24.58 -0.85
N VAL A 225 6.09 -24.82 -0.59
CA VAL A 225 7.13 -24.81 -1.62
C VAL A 225 8.00 -26.06 -1.61
N ASP A 226 8.42 -26.48 -2.82
CA ASP A 226 9.48 -27.45 -2.99
C ASP A 226 10.84 -26.72 -3.00
N VAL A 227 11.72 -27.01 -2.05
CA VAL A 227 13.05 -26.38 -1.94
C VAL A 227 13.84 -26.53 -3.23
N ASN A 228 14.46 -25.44 -3.69
CA ASN A 228 15.20 -25.34 -4.95
C ASN A 228 14.36 -25.53 -6.24
N SER A 229 13.03 -25.46 -6.14
CA SER A 229 12.19 -25.26 -7.33
C SER A 229 12.38 -23.85 -7.90
N GLU A 230 11.95 -23.63 -9.14
CA GLU A 230 11.95 -22.30 -9.78
C GLU A 230 11.15 -21.29 -8.96
N PHE A 231 9.93 -21.67 -8.56
CA PHE A 231 9.07 -20.86 -7.69
C PHE A 231 9.74 -20.51 -6.35
N TYR A 232 10.36 -21.50 -5.67
CA TYR A 232 11.09 -21.25 -4.43
C TYR A 232 12.20 -20.21 -4.60
N ASN A 233 12.98 -20.30 -5.68
CA ASN A 233 14.09 -19.38 -5.90
C ASN A 233 13.61 -17.99 -6.35
N GLY A 234 12.46 -17.92 -7.03
CA GLY A 234 11.73 -16.68 -7.32
C GLY A 234 11.30 -15.97 -6.02
N VAL A 235 10.71 -16.71 -5.08
CA VAL A 235 10.35 -16.19 -3.75
C VAL A 235 11.59 -15.64 -3.03
N LEU A 236 12.72 -16.35 -3.04
CA LEU A 236 13.95 -15.81 -2.43
C LEU A 236 14.43 -14.52 -3.08
N ALA A 237 14.30 -14.37 -4.40
CA ALA A 237 14.66 -13.14 -5.09
C ALA A 237 13.72 -11.99 -4.73
N HIS A 238 12.43 -12.29 -4.59
CA HIS A 238 11.39 -11.35 -4.16
C HIS A 238 11.65 -10.85 -2.73
N GLU A 239 11.76 -11.75 -1.75
CA GLU A 239 11.98 -11.37 -0.34
C GLU A 239 13.32 -10.65 -0.12
N PHE A 240 14.35 -11.00 -0.88
CA PHE A 240 15.63 -10.29 -0.79
C PHE A 240 15.53 -8.87 -1.35
N GLN A 241 14.67 -8.63 -2.34
CA GLN A 241 14.44 -7.27 -2.81
C GLN A 241 13.77 -6.43 -1.71
N HIS A 242 12.78 -6.96 -0.97
CA HIS A 242 12.16 -6.22 0.16
C HIS A 242 13.18 -5.78 1.20
N MET A 243 14.09 -6.67 1.59
CA MET A 243 15.16 -6.36 2.56
C MET A 243 16.12 -5.28 2.03
N ILE A 244 16.51 -5.35 0.74
CA ILE A 244 17.30 -4.28 0.13
C ILE A 244 16.51 -2.98 0.15
N HIS A 245 15.24 -3.01 -0.26
CA HIS A 245 14.42 -1.82 -0.34
C HIS A 245 14.27 -1.17 1.03
N TRP A 246 13.91 -1.93 2.05
CA TRP A 246 13.83 -1.46 3.43
C TRP A 246 15.12 -0.77 3.92
N TYR A 247 16.31 -1.15 3.44
CA TYR A 247 17.52 -0.42 3.84
C TYR A 247 17.72 0.90 3.10
N ASN A 248 17.25 1.00 1.85
CA ASN A 248 17.53 2.13 0.97
C ASN A 248 16.40 3.18 0.95
N ASP A 249 15.14 2.72 0.98
CA ASP A 249 13.93 3.54 0.98
C ASP A 249 12.79 2.79 1.69
N ARG A 250 12.50 3.17 2.94
CA ARG A 250 11.57 2.44 3.82
C ARG A 250 10.11 2.80 3.64
N ASN A 251 9.82 4.01 3.18
CA ASN A 251 8.47 4.55 3.12
C ASN A 251 7.93 4.66 1.69
N GLU A 252 8.59 4.01 0.73
CA GLU A 252 8.08 3.83 -0.63
C GLU A 252 6.65 3.25 -0.59
N GLU A 253 5.79 3.70 -1.50
CA GLU A 253 4.42 3.23 -1.59
C GLU A 253 4.38 1.74 -1.93
N THR A 254 3.59 0.97 -1.18
CA THR A 254 3.47 -0.49 -1.30
C THR A 254 3.41 -0.99 -2.75
N TRP A 255 2.63 -0.34 -3.63
CA TRP A 255 2.44 -0.81 -5.02
C TRP A 255 3.72 -0.82 -5.86
N LEU A 256 4.61 0.14 -5.63
CA LEU A 256 5.84 0.28 -6.38
C LEU A 256 6.91 -0.66 -5.79
N ASN A 257 6.95 -0.77 -4.46
CA ASN A 257 7.79 -1.76 -3.77
C ASN A 257 7.46 -3.19 -4.25
N GLU A 258 6.21 -3.63 -4.16
CA GLU A 258 5.78 -4.96 -4.60
C GLU A 258 5.99 -5.18 -6.10
N GLY A 259 5.81 -4.13 -6.91
CA GLY A 259 6.15 -4.16 -8.33
C GLY A 259 7.63 -4.48 -8.57
N PHE A 260 8.54 -3.89 -7.78
CA PHE A 260 9.96 -4.19 -7.85
C PHE A 260 10.32 -5.57 -7.30
N SER A 261 9.60 -6.06 -6.30
CA SER A 261 9.77 -7.42 -5.77
C SER A 261 9.41 -8.48 -6.80
N GLU A 262 8.32 -8.28 -7.55
CA GLU A 262 7.95 -9.14 -8.69
C GLU A 262 8.97 -9.02 -9.83
N LEU A 263 9.44 -7.80 -10.12
CA LEU A 263 10.51 -7.58 -11.09
C LEU A 263 11.81 -8.28 -10.67
N ALA A 264 12.09 -8.42 -9.37
CA ALA A 264 13.28 -9.12 -8.89
C ALA A 264 13.23 -10.62 -9.23
N ALA A 265 12.07 -11.27 -9.10
CA ALA A 265 11.90 -12.65 -9.56
C ALA A 265 12.18 -12.77 -11.07
N TYR A 266 11.60 -11.86 -11.86
CA TYR A 266 11.80 -11.80 -13.31
C TYR A 266 13.27 -11.63 -13.71
N LEU A 267 13.97 -10.65 -13.13
CA LEU A 267 15.38 -10.34 -13.42
C LEU A 267 16.34 -11.49 -13.06
N ASN A 268 15.89 -12.41 -12.20
CA ASN A 268 16.64 -13.62 -11.87
C ASN A 268 16.33 -14.81 -12.77
N ASP A 269 15.62 -14.60 -13.89
CA ASP A 269 15.16 -15.64 -14.81
C ASP A 269 14.15 -16.62 -14.16
N PHE A 270 13.36 -16.15 -13.19
CA PHE A 270 12.27 -16.92 -12.59
C PHE A 270 10.91 -16.36 -13.00
N ASP A 271 9.92 -17.24 -13.10
CA ASP A 271 8.53 -16.85 -13.30
C ASP A 271 8.02 -16.04 -12.08
N PRO A 272 7.65 -14.75 -12.24
CA PRO A 272 7.04 -13.95 -11.17
C PRO A 272 5.59 -14.42 -10.87
N GLY A 273 5.08 -15.40 -11.63
CA GLY A 273 3.88 -16.14 -11.30
C GLY A 273 2.76 -15.93 -12.30
N GLY A 274 1.69 -15.26 -11.89
CA GLY A 274 0.50 -15.11 -12.73
C GLY A 274 -0.44 -13.99 -12.32
N ALA A 275 0.05 -13.04 -11.50
CA ALA A 275 -0.74 -11.94 -10.97
C ALA A 275 -1.24 -11.00 -12.09
N GLU A 276 -0.51 -10.89 -13.20
CA GLU A 276 -0.89 -10.16 -14.41
C GLU A 276 -2.20 -10.67 -15.03
N TYR A 277 -2.52 -11.97 -14.88
CA TYR A 277 -3.82 -12.51 -15.29
C TYR A 277 -4.96 -12.03 -14.38
N THR A 278 -4.70 -11.87 -13.09
CA THR A 278 -5.68 -11.34 -12.14
C THR A 278 -5.96 -9.88 -12.48
N PHE A 279 -4.92 -9.08 -12.66
CA PHE A 279 -5.06 -7.68 -13.09
C PHE A 279 -5.78 -7.54 -14.44
N ALA A 280 -5.42 -8.35 -15.44
CA ALA A 280 -6.13 -8.31 -16.72
C ALA A 280 -7.61 -8.68 -16.59
N ASN A 281 -8.01 -9.49 -15.61
CA ASN A 281 -9.43 -9.76 -15.35
C ASN A 281 -10.14 -8.64 -14.57
N GLU A 282 -9.38 -7.79 -13.88
CA GLU A 282 -9.84 -6.71 -13.01
C GLU A 282 -9.07 -5.40 -13.29
N PRO A 283 -9.13 -4.84 -14.52
CA PRO A 283 -8.36 -3.64 -14.88
C PRO A 283 -8.84 -2.36 -14.18
N ASP A 284 -9.96 -2.42 -13.46
CA ASP A 284 -10.44 -1.37 -12.55
C ASP A 284 -9.84 -1.53 -11.13
N THR A 285 -8.61 -2.04 -11.06
CA THR A 285 -7.76 -2.02 -9.86
C THR A 285 -6.91 -0.76 -9.89
N GLN A 286 -7.00 0.05 -8.82
CA GLN A 286 -6.18 1.26 -8.66
C GLN A 286 -4.71 0.89 -8.49
N LEU A 287 -3.87 1.37 -9.41
CA LEU A 287 -2.44 1.06 -9.42
C LEU A 287 -1.74 1.50 -8.13
N ASN A 288 -2.01 2.73 -7.67
CA ASN A 288 -1.34 3.34 -6.52
C ASN A 288 -2.10 3.17 -5.19
N SER A 289 -2.65 1.98 -4.97
CA SER A 289 -3.33 1.62 -3.72
C SER A 289 -3.14 0.14 -3.45
N TRP A 290 -3.19 -0.25 -2.18
CA TRP A 290 -3.13 -1.65 -1.76
C TRP A 290 -4.33 -2.02 -0.89
N PRO A 291 -5.00 -3.17 -1.13
CA PRO A 291 -6.11 -3.60 -0.30
C PRO A 291 -5.63 -4.35 0.95
N GLU A 292 -6.42 -4.30 2.02
CA GLU A 292 -6.23 -5.13 3.21
C GLU A 292 -6.76 -6.56 2.99
N GLY A 293 -6.09 -7.53 3.60
CA GLY A 293 -6.59 -8.89 3.78
C GLY A 293 -5.90 -9.95 2.91
N PRO A 294 -5.76 -11.20 3.40
CA PRO A 294 -5.05 -12.26 2.67
C PRO A 294 -5.65 -12.52 1.29
N GLY A 295 -4.80 -12.46 0.27
CA GLY A 295 -5.17 -12.75 -1.11
C GLY A 295 -6.02 -11.70 -1.82
N ALA A 296 -6.30 -10.55 -1.18
CA ALA A 296 -7.04 -9.45 -1.80
C ALA A 296 -6.23 -8.69 -2.86
N ALA A 297 -4.90 -8.69 -2.75
CA ALA A 297 -3.99 -7.88 -3.55
C ALA A 297 -3.56 -8.51 -4.90
N GLY A 298 -4.12 -9.67 -5.30
CA GLY A 298 -3.63 -10.39 -6.49
C GLY A 298 -3.66 -9.58 -7.79
N ALA A 299 -4.62 -8.66 -7.95
CA ALA A 299 -4.65 -7.74 -9.10
C ALA A 299 -3.64 -6.59 -8.94
N ASN A 300 -3.36 -6.16 -7.72
CA ASN A 300 -2.41 -5.09 -7.42
C ASN A 300 -0.96 -5.54 -7.69
N TYR A 301 -0.61 -6.77 -7.30
CA TYR A 301 0.64 -7.43 -7.69
C TYR A 301 0.84 -7.40 -9.21
N GLY A 302 -0.19 -7.83 -9.96
CA GLY A 302 -0.15 -7.81 -11.42
C GLY A 302 -0.01 -6.42 -12.01
N ALA A 303 -0.68 -5.42 -11.43
CA ALA A 303 -0.57 -4.03 -11.86
C ALA A 303 0.84 -3.47 -11.63
N GLY A 304 1.39 -3.64 -10.42
CA GLY A 304 2.74 -3.19 -10.06
C GLY A 304 3.81 -3.86 -10.90
N TYR A 305 3.75 -5.19 -11.06
CA TYR A 305 4.68 -5.94 -11.92
C TYR A 305 4.64 -5.47 -13.38
N LEU A 306 3.45 -5.33 -13.96
CA LEU A 306 3.32 -4.86 -15.34
C LEU A 306 3.79 -3.41 -15.50
N PHE A 307 3.54 -2.54 -14.53
CA PHE A 307 4.01 -1.16 -14.59
C PHE A 307 5.54 -1.06 -14.53
N THR A 308 6.18 -1.74 -13.59
CA THR A 308 7.65 -1.71 -13.43
C THR A 308 8.35 -2.41 -14.60
N SER A 309 7.80 -3.51 -15.11
CA SER A 309 8.28 -4.16 -16.34
C SER A 309 8.14 -3.26 -17.56
N TYR A 310 7.00 -2.57 -17.70
CA TYR A 310 6.81 -1.60 -18.78
C TYR A 310 7.80 -0.43 -18.67
N PHE A 311 8.05 0.07 -17.46
CA PHE A 311 9.05 1.13 -17.23
C PHE A 311 10.46 0.67 -17.65
N LEU A 312 10.83 -0.56 -17.27
CA LEU A 312 12.10 -1.18 -17.65
C LEU A 312 12.23 -1.31 -19.18
N ASP A 313 11.24 -1.85 -19.87
CA ASP A 313 11.25 -1.97 -21.34
C ASP A 313 11.32 -0.59 -22.01
N ARG A 314 10.60 0.39 -21.47
CA ARG A 314 10.45 1.71 -22.09
C ARG A 314 11.68 2.59 -21.94
N PHE A 315 12.36 2.53 -20.80
CA PHE A 315 13.43 3.46 -20.43
C PHE A 315 14.77 2.78 -20.12
N GLY A 316 14.79 1.47 -19.97
CA GLY A 316 15.99 0.68 -19.74
C GLY A 316 16.40 0.59 -18.26
N PRO A 317 17.39 -0.28 -17.96
CA PRO A 317 17.76 -0.62 -16.59
C PRO A 317 18.30 0.58 -15.82
N GLU A 318 19.07 1.48 -16.44
CA GLU A 318 19.62 2.64 -15.72
C GLU A 318 18.53 3.58 -15.19
N ALA A 319 17.42 3.73 -15.92
CA ALA A 319 16.28 4.52 -15.48
C ALA A 319 15.53 3.83 -14.34
N THR A 320 15.30 2.53 -14.46
CA THR A 320 14.61 1.75 -13.42
C THR A 320 15.41 1.72 -12.13
N GLN A 321 16.72 1.58 -12.20
CA GLN A 321 17.62 1.66 -11.05
C GLN A 321 17.60 3.05 -10.39
N ALA A 322 17.45 4.12 -11.18
CA ALA A 322 17.30 5.47 -10.63
C ALA A 322 15.95 5.65 -9.93
N LEU A 323 14.89 5.00 -10.42
CA LEU A 323 13.59 4.98 -9.76
C LEU A 323 13.61 4.23 -8.43
N VAL A 324 14.23 3.04 -8.39
CA VAL A 324 14.39 2.26 -7.16
C VAL A 324 15.17 3.02 -6.07
N ALA A 325 16.12 3.87 -6.45
CA ALA A 325 17.01 4.56 -5.53
C ALA A 325 16.59 6.02 -5.25
N HIS A 326 15.37 6.40 -5.63
CA HIS A 326 14.92 7.78 -5.51
C HIS A 326 14.46 8.11 -4.08
N ASP A 327 14.72 9.33 -3.60
CA ASP A 327 14.32 9.76 -2.24
C ASP A 327 12.83 10.17 -2.13
N GLU A 328 12.09 10.12 -3.24
CA GLU A 328 10.67 10.50 -3.30
C GLU A 328 9.88 9.24 -3.61
N ASN A 329 8.58 9.21 -3.28
CA ASN A 329 7.81 7.97 -3.31
C ASN A 329 6.75 7.99 -4.44
N GLY A 330 6.38 6.80 -4.89
CA GLY A 330 5.29 6.56 -5.83
C GLY A 330 5.43 7.39 -7.11
N PHE A 331 4.36 8.09 -7.49
CA PHE A 331 4.37 8.90 -8.72
C PHE A 331 5.28 10.13 -8.65
N ALA A 332 5.61 10.64 -7.46
CA ALA A 332 6.57 11.74 -7.33
C ALA A 332 7.98 11.28 -7.76
N ALA A 333 8.37 10.06 -7.37
CA ALA A 333 9.58 9.39 -7.83
C ALA A 333 9.59 9.23 -9.36
N VAL A 334 8.49 8.71 -9.92
CA VAL A 334 8.32 8.51 -11.37
C VAL A 334 8.47 9.82 -12.13
N ASP A 335 7.80 10.89 -11.69
CA ASP A 335 7.89 12.21 -12.32
C ASP A 335 9.31 12.78 -12.26
N ALA A 336 9.98 12.65 -11.12
CA ALA A 336 11.35 13.12 -10.95
C ALA A 336 12.30 12.40 -11.92
N VAL A 337 12.25 11.07 -11.99
CA VAL A 337 13.09 10.28 -12.90
C VAL A 337 12.78 10.61 -14.37
N LEU A 338 11.51 10.70 -14.76
CA LEU A 338 11.14 11.07 -16.14
C LEU A 338 11.63 12.47 -16.52
N ALA A 339 11.59 13.41 -15.58
CA ALA A 339 12.13 14.75 -15.76
C ALA A 339 13.66 14.74 -15.93
N GLU A 340 14.38 13.94 -15.14
CA GLU A 340 15.82 13.76 -15.24
C GLU A 340 16.28 13.11 -16.56
N LEU A 341 15.51 12.13 -17.04
CA LEU A 341 15.73 11.52 -18.35
C LEU A 341 15.49 12.52 -19.50
N GLY A 342 14.72 13.58 -19.26
CA GLY A 342 14.42 14.62 -20.24
C GLY A 342 13.54 14.13 -21.38
N VAL A 343 12.69 13.11 -21.12
CA VAL A 343 11.78 12.52 -22.12
C VAL A 343 10.56 13.39 -22.41
N GLY A 344 10.28 14.36 -21.54
CA GLY A 344 9.23 15.38 -21.76
C GLY A 344 7.80 14.85 -21.60
N ILE A 345 7.63 13.83 -20.77
CA ILE A 345 6.35 13.28 -20.31
C ILE A 345 6.36 13.23 -18.78
N ASP A 346 5.19 13.18 -18.17
CA ASP A 346 4.98 12.92 -16.74
C ASP A 346 4.38 11.53 -16.52
N HIS A 347 4.09 11.18 -15.27
CA HIS A 347 3.49 9.91 -14.88
C HIS A 347 2.09 9.72 -15.48
N VAL A 348 1.32 10.79 -15.73
CA VAL A 348 -0.02 10.71 -16.33
C VAL A 348 0.09 10.30 -17.80
N ASP A 349 1.05 10.87 -18.52
CA ASP A 349 1.36 10.48 -19.89
C ASP A 349 1.95 9.07 -19.97
N LEU A 350 2.81 8.68 -19.02
CA LEU A 350 3.31 7.31 -18.91
C LEU A 350 2.19 6.30 -18.62
N PHE A 351 1.33 6.59 -17.66
CA PHE A 351 0.16 5.79 -17.31
C PHE A 351 -0.77 5.64 -18.51
N ALA A 352 -0.98 6.72 -19.29
CA ALA A 352 -1.76 6.66 -20.52
C ALA A 352 -1.16 5.72 -21.57
N ASP A 353 0.16 5.70 -21.71
CA ASP A 353 0.82 4.79 -22.62
C ASP A 353 0.75 3.34 -22.11
N TRP A 354 0.95 3.11 -20.81
CA TRP A 354 0.84 1.81 -20.15
C TRP A 354 -0.57 1.18 -20.26
N VAL A 355 -1.63 1.97 -20.06
CA VAL A 355 -3.02 1.54 -20.25
C VAL A 355 -3.24 0.97 -21.66
N ILE A 356 -2.66 1.61 -22.68
CA ILE A 356 -2.79 1.14 -24.06
C ILE A 356 -1.84 -0.02 -24.36
N ALA A 357 -0.66 -0.06 -23.75
CA ALA A 357 0.27 -1.19 -23.83
C ALA A 357 -0.40 -2.48 -23.32
N ASN A 358 -1.10 -2.42 -22.18
CA ASN A 358 -1.89 -3.54 -21.64
C ASN A 358 -2.95 -4.03 -22.62
N LEU A 359 -3.58 -3.13 -23.39
CA LEU A 359 -4.63 -3.49 -24.34
C LEU A 359 -4.10 -4.07 -25.66
N LEU A 360 -3.03 -3.48 -26.19
CA LEU A 360 -2.53 -3.76 -27.53
C LEU A 360 -1.42 -4.80 -27.56
N ASP A 361 -0.54 -4.75 -26.58
CA ASP A 361 0.70 -5.52 -26.50
C ASP A 361 1.41 -5.66 -27.86
N ASP A 362 1.74 -4.52 -28.47
CA ASP A 362 2.40 -4.49 -29.77
C ASP A 362 3.54 -3.44 -29.77
N PRO A 363 4.78 -3.84 -29.45
CA PRO A 363 5.94 -2.95 -29.45
C PRO A 363 6.36 -2.51 -30.86
N THR A 364 5.68 -2.97 -31.92
CA THR A 364 5.93 -2.49 -33.29
C THR A 364 5.13 -1.23 -33.63
N LEU A 365 4.17 -0.85 -32.80
CA LEU A 365 3.35 0.35 -32.99
C LEU A 365 4.08 1.60 -32.50
N TYR A 366 3.99 2.67 -33.29
CA TYR A 366 4.61 3.98 -33.03
C TYR A 366 6.12 3.87 -32.76
N ASP A 367 6.57 4.23 -31.56
CA ASP A 367 7.95 4.17 -31.09
C ASP A 367 8.16 3.05 -30.05
N GLY A 368 7.29 2.05 -30.03
CA GLY A 368 7.32 0.92 -29.09
C GLY A 368 6.46 1.09 -27.85
N ARG A 369 5.94 2.30 -27.59
CA ARG A 369 5.20 2.64 -26.36
C ARG A 369 3.92 1.83 -26.08
N TYR A 370 3.40 1.05 -27.02
CA TYR A 370 2.13 0.33 -26.85
C TYR A 370 2.29 -1.20 -26.83
N GLY A 371 3.44 -1.69 -26.35
CA GLY A 371 3.60 -3.09 -26.00
C GLY A 371 4.81 -3.33 -25.11
N TYR A 372 4.96 -4.59 -24.74
CA TYR A 372 6.07 -5.10 -23.94
C TYR A 372 7.09 -5.76 -24.89
N GLU A 373 8.38 -5.68 -24.57
CA GLU A 373 9.44 -6.29 -25.39
C GLU A 373 9.67 -7.75 -25.00
N GLU A 374 9.70 -8.03 -23.69
CA GLU A 374 10.12 -9.33 -23.18
C GLU A 374 8.95 -10.20 -22.66
N ILE A 375 7.89 -9.58 -22.14
CA ILE A 375 6.69 -10.26 -21.62
C ILE A 375 5.48 -10.14 -22.58
N ASP A 376 4.52 -11.06 -22.48
CA ASP A 376 3.28 -11.11 -23.30
C ASP A 376 2.06 -11.20 -22.36
N PRO A 377 1.59 -10.05 -21.83
CA PRO A 377 0.51 -10.04 -20.85
C PRO A 377 -0.86 -10.37 -21.48
N PRO A 378 -1.77 -10.96 -20.68
CA PRO A 378 -3.12 -11.26 -21.13
C PRO A 378 -3.92 -9.98 -21.45
N THR A 379 -4.72 -10.03 -22.52
CA THR A 379 -5.60 -8.89 -22.88
C THR A 379 -6.60 -8.57 -21.75
N PRO A 380 -6.74 -7.29 -21.35
CA PRO A 380 -7.61 -6.89 -20.27
C PRO A 380 -9.09 -7.17 -20.57
N ARG A 381 -9.84 -7.39 -19.49
CA ARG A 381 -11.28 -7.58 -19.51
C ARG A 381 -11.96 -6.30 -19.98
N MET A 382 -12.87 -6.44 -20.94
CA MET A 382 -13.74 -5.33 -21.32
C MET A 382 -14.88 -5.18 -20.31
N ASN A 383 -14.98 -4.04 -19.65
CA ASN A 383 -16.08 -3.64 -18.77
C ASN A 383 -17.41 -3.61 -19.53
N GLY A 384 -17.36 -3.18 -20.80
CA GLY A 384 -18.53 -3.18 -21.70
C GLY A 384 -18.20 -3.75 -23.08
N ARG A 385 -19.09 -4.58 -23.64
CA ARG A 385 -19.02 -5.02 -25.05
C ARG A 385 -20.34 -4.77 -25.75
N PHE A 386 -20.36 -3.82 -26.66
CA PHE A 386 -21.57 -3.37 -27.33
C PHE A 386 -21.49 -3.56 -28.85
N ASN A 387 -22.64 -3.86 -29.45
CA ASN A 387 -22.80 -4.05 -30.89
C ASN A 387 -23.91 -3.14 -31.43
N SER A 388 -24.10 -3.13 -32.75
CA SER A 388 -25.10 -2.28 -33.43
C SER A 388 -26.54 -2.39 -32.92
N ARG A 389 -26.90 -3.48 -32.22
CA ARG A 389 -28.24 -3.68 -31.63
C ARG A 389 -28.44 -3.00 -30.28
N ASP A 390 -27.34 -2.61 -29.63
CA ASP A 390 -27.32 -2.06 -28.29
C ASP A 390 -27.42 -0.53 -28.30
N TYR A 391 -27.22 0.10 -29.47
CA TYR A 391 -27.31 1.56 -29.63
C TYR A 391 -28.72 2.03 -30.01
N PRO A 392 -29.20 3.18 -29.48
CA PRO A 392 -28.49 4.06 -28.57
C PRO A 392 -28.38 3.50 -27.14
N LEU A 393 -27.28 3.81 -26.48
CA LEU A 393 -26.94 3.37 -25.12
C LEU A 393 -26.59 4.57 -24.26
N SER A 394 -26.95 4.52 -22.96
CA SER A 394 -26.49 5.45 -21.93
C SER A 394 -26.16 4.66 -20.66
N ARG A 395 -25.04 4.97 -20.01
CA ARG A 395 -24.52 4.28 -18.82
C ARG A 395 -23.90 5.28 -17.86
N GLU A 396 -24.20 5.15 -16.58
CA GLU A 396 -23.53 5.83 -15.47
C GLU A 396 -22.82 4.74 -14.65
N THR A 397 -21.55 4.95 -14.32
CA THR A 397 -20.70 3.99 -13.62
C THR A 397 -19.57 4.72 -12.89
N THR A 398 -18.73 3.97 -12.19
CA THR A 398 -17.49 4.46 -11.57
C THR A 398 -16.27 3.76 -12.16
N VAL A 399 -15.09 4.34 -11.91
CA VAL A 399 -13.76 3.74 -12.11
C VAL A 399 -12.88 4.24 -10.96
N HIS A 400 -11.98 3.41 -10.45
CA HIS A 400 -11.02 3.85 -9.42
C HIS A 400 -9.98 4.81 -10.02
N GLN A 401 -9.31 5.59 -9.15
CA GLN A 401 -8.21 6.44 -9.62
C GLN A 401 -7.09 5.55 -10.13
N TYR A 402 -6.35 5.99 -11.15
CA TYR A 402 -5.27 5.22 -11.78
C TYR A 402 -5.66 3.77 -12.13
N ALA A 403 -6.93 3.57 -12.50
CA ALA A 403 -7.48 2.31 -12.98
C ALA A 403 -8.19 2.53 -14.34
N THR A 404 -8.64 1.47 -15.00
CA THR A 404 -9.19 1.58 -16.36
C THR A 404 -10.43 0.74 -16.63
N ASP A 405 -11.44 1.42 -17.17
CA ASP A 405 -12.61 0.83 -17.80
C ASP A 405 -12.43 0.70 -19.31
N TYR A 406 -12.32 -0.53 -19.82
CA TYR A 406 -12.26 -0.81 -21.26
C TYR A 406 -13.64 -1.08 -21.86
N ILE A 407 -14.06 -0.23 -22.79
CA ILE A 407 -15.38 -0.30 -23.44
C ILE A 407 -15.19 -0.65 -24.92
N GLU A 408 -15.55 -1.88 -25.30
CA GLU A 408 -15.53 -2.34 -26.69
C GLU A 408 -16.83 -1.95 -27.42
N ILE A 409 -16.68 -1.23 -28.53
CA ILE A 409 -17.75 -0.75 -29.38
C ILE A 409 -17.59 -1.38 -30.77
N ARG A 410 -18.63 -2.06 -31.24
CA ARG A 410 -18.68 -2.65 -32.58
C ARG A 410 -19.81 -2.07 -33.40
N GLY A 411 -19.57 -1.84 -34.69
CA GLY A 411 -20.54 -1.22 -35.59
C GLY A 411 -20.09 -1.21 -37.04
N ASN A 412 -21.03 -0.92 -37.94
CA ASN A 412 -20.81 -0.81 -39.39
C ASN A 412 -21.18 0.58 -39.94
N GLN A 413 -21.38 1.54 -39.06
CA GLN A 413 -21.69 2.93 -39.36
C GLN A 413 -21.10 3.82 -38.27
N PRO A 414 -20.79 5.10 -38.55
CA PRO A 414 -20.24 5.99 -37.56
C PRO A 414 -21.14 6.12 -36.33
N LEU A 415 -20.55 6.34 -35.16
CA LEU A 415 -21.25 6.53 -33.90
C LEU A 415 -20.77 7.81 -33.21
N ARG A 416 -21.66 8.47 -32.47
CA ARG A 416 -21.29 9.54 -31.54
C ARG A 416 -21.12 8.95 -30.15
N PHE A 417 -19.98 9.17 -29.53
CA PHE A 417 -19.72 8.89 -28.12
C PHE A 417 -19.63 10.22 -27.37
N SER A 418 -20.47 10.40 -26.36
CA SER A 418 -20.46 11.59 -25.49
C SER A 418 -20.10 11.17 -24.07
N PHE A 419 -19.22 11.92 -23.42
CA PHE A 419 -18.69 11.64 -22.08
C PHE A 419 -18.98 12.80 -21.12
N THR A 420 -19.25 12.46 -19.86
CA THR A 420 -19.37 13.42 -18.75
C THR A 420 -18.80 12.79 -17.49
N GLY A 421 -17.62 13.24 -17.06
CA GLY A 421 -16.99 12.82 -15.81
C GLY A 421 -17.33 13.77 -14.66
N SER A 422 -17.08 13.36 -13.41
CA SER A 422 -17.14 14.30 -12.29
C SER A 422 -16.00 15.33 -12.39
N THR A 423 -16.24 16.57 -11.97
CA THR A 423 -15.22 17.65 -11.96
C THR A 423 -14.42 17.70 -10.66
N GLN A 424 -14.92 17.04 -9.61
CA GLN A 424 -14.31 17.02 -8.28
C GLN A 424 -14.57 15.67 -7.59
N VAL A 425 -13.72 15.35 -6.63
CA VAL A 425 -13.78 14.14 -5.79
C VAL A 425 -13.36 14.48 -4.36
N GLY A 426 -13.76 13.67 -3.37
CA GLY A 426 -13.25 13.78 -2.01
C GLY A 426 -11.85 13.19 -1.88
N LEU A 427 -11.09 13.64 -0.88
CA LEU A 427 -9.82 13.00 -0.50
C LEU A 427 -10.08 11.74 0.35
N ILE A 428 -11.09 11.81 1.22
CA ILE A 428 -11.56 10.72 2.07
C ILE A 428 -13.10 10.66 2.08
N ASN A 429 -13.69 9.49 2.37
CA ASN A 429 -15.15 9.27 2.39
C ASN A 429 -15.88 9.89 3.61
N THR A 430 -15.72 11.20 3.80
CA THR A 430 -16.46 11.96 4.82
C THR A 430 -16.68 13.41 4.38
N GLN A 431 -17.28 14.23 5.23
CA GLN A 431 -17.23 15.68 5.15
C GLN A 431 -16.73 16.20 6.50
N ALA A 432 -16.26 17.44 6.57
CA ALA A 432 -15.97 18.07 7.86
C ALA A 432 -17.20 17.95 8.79
N HIS A 433 -16.97 17.67 10.07
CA HIS A 433 -18.06 17.49 11.03
C HIS A 433 -18.89 18.77 11.12
N SER A 434 -18.21 19.92 11.13
CA SER A 434 -18.83 21.22 10.98
C SER A 434 -18.08 22.05 9.92
N GLY A 435 -18.73 23.08 9.38
CA GLY A 435 -18.07 23.95 8.40
C GLY A 435 -17.66 23.24 7.10
N ARG A 436 -16.40 23.41 6.72
CA ARG A 436 -15.77 22.92 5.47
C ARG A 436 -14.39 22.36 5.69
N TYR A 437 -13.61 22.90 6.64
CA TYR A 437 -12.22 22.53 6.85
C TYR A 437 -12.07 21.58 8.03
N LEU A 438 -11.18 20.62 7.88
CA LEU A 438 -10.79 19.68 8.93
C LEU A 438 -9.27 19.49 8.89
N TRP A 439 -8.70 18.94 9.97
CA TRP A 439 -7.35 18.39 9.95
C TRP A 439 -7.40 16.92 9.56
N TRP A 440 -6.54 16.50 8.64
CA TRP A 440 -6.37 15.11 8.23
C TRP A 440 -4.90 14.72 8.35
N SER A 441 -4.66 13.49 8.78
CA SER A 441 -3.34 12.97 9.14
C SER A 441 -2.40 12.75 7.98
N ASN A 442 -2.89 12.85 6.75
CA ASN A 442 -2.30 12.16 5.61
C ASN A 442 -2.49 10.63 5.68
N ARG A 443 -2.07 9.95 4.62
CA ARG A 443 -1.92 8.49 4.55
C ARG A 443 -0.54 8.18 4.00
N GLY A 444 0.09 7.11 4.47
CA GLY A 444 1.41 6.69 4.04
C GLY A 444 1.84 5.43 4.75
N ASP A 445 2.74 4.69 4.13
CA ASP A 445 3.40 3.51 4.70
C ASP A 445 4.62 3.95 5.53
N ASP A 446 4.98 3.19 6.57
CA ASP A 446 6.08 3.43 7.51
C ASP A 446 6.23 4.89 7.97
N SER A 447 5.13 5.50 8.45
CA SER A 447 5.02 6.93 8.71
C SER A 447 4.62 7.30 10.15
N ASP A 448 5.00 8.50 10.61
CA ASP A 448 4.69 9.07 11.94
C ASP A 448 4.27 10.55 11.81
N MET A 449 2.97 10.81 11.72
CA MET A 449 2.41 12.15 11.54
C MET A 449 1.91 12.70 12.87
N THR A 450 2.21 13.97 13.15
CA THR A 450 1.82 14.63 14.40
C THR A 450 1.08 15.96 14.19
N LEU A 451 0.20 16.30 15.14
CA LEU A 451 -0.46 17.59 15.23
C LEU A 451 -0.40 18.07 16.69
N THR A 452 0.44 19.06 16.96
CA THR A 452 0.79 19.46 18.34
C THR A 452 0.35 20.89 18.67
N ARG A 453 -0.08 21.14 19.92
CA ARG A 453 -0.42 22.48 20.41
C ARG A 453 -0.16 22.68 21.89
N ALA A 454 0.33 23.86 22.26
CA ALA A 454 0.50 24.28 23.64
C ALA A 454 -0.77 24.89 24.25
N PHE A 455 -1.06 24.57 25.51
CA PHE A 455 -2.15 25.13 26.29
C PHE A 455 -1.70 25.53 27.70
N ASP A 456 -2.13 26.70 28.16
CA ASP A 456 -1.92 27.15 29.54
C ASP A 456 -3.11 26.73 30.41
N LEU A 457 -2.89 25.73 31.28
CA LEU A 457 -3.89 25.23 32.23
C LEU A 457 -3.60 25.76 33.65
N SER A 458 -2.75 26.77 33.81
CA SER A 458 -2.27 27.23 35.12
C SER A 458 -3.34 27.89 35.99
N GLU A 459 -4.37 28.47 35.37
CA GLU A 459 -5.44 29.21 36.07
C GLU A 459 -6.71 28.39 36.34
N VAL A 460 -6.75 27.12 35.92
CA VAL A 460 -7.92 26.23 36.07
C VAL A 460 -7.64 25.11 37.07
N SER A 461 -8.70 24.58 37.69
CA SER A 461 -8.61 23.45 38.63
C SER A 461 -9.12 22.12 38.06
N GLN A 462 -9.71 22.17 36.87
CA GLN A 462 -10.19 21.05 36.06
C GLN A 462 -10.06 21.50 34.60
N ALA A 463 -9.80 20.55 33.70
CA ALA A 463 -9.71 20.81 32.28
C ALA A 463 -10.15 19.56 31.52
N THR A 464 -10.82 19.76 30.38
CA THR A 464 -11.32 18.69 29.53
C THR A 464 -10.95 18.98 28.09
N LEU A 465 -10.40 17.98 27.37
CA LEU A 465 -10.23 18.04 25.93
C LEU A 465 -11.46 17.44 25.27
N GLU A 466 -12.16 18.23 24.45
CA GLU A 466 -13.29 17.80 23.62
C GLU A 466 -12.90 17.94 22.15
N TYR A 467 -13.26 16.97 21.31
CA TYR A 467 -13.03 17.03 19.86
C TYR A 467 -13.93 16.03 19.13
N TRP A 468 -14.10 16.26 17.84
CA TRP A 468 -14.66 15.26 16.94
C TRP A 468 -13.53 14.60 16.16
N CYS A 469 -13.60 13.28 16.01
CA CYS A 469 -12.70 12.54 15.13
C CYS A 469 -13.45 11.57 14.22
N TRP A 470 -12.85 11.30 13.06
CA TRP A 470 -13.25 10.28 12.10
C TRP A 470 -11.99 9.52 11.71
N TYR A 471 -12.06 8.20 11.62
CA TYR A 471 -10.91 7.42 11.16
C TYR A 471 -11.32 6.12 10.49
N ASP A 472 -10.56 5.76 9.46
CA ASP A 472 -10.53 4.45 8.82
C ASP A 472 -9.04 4.16 8.62
N ILE A 473 -8.47 3.43 9.57
CA ILE A 473 -7.05 3.07 9.67
C ILE A 473 -6.95 1.55 9.82
N GLU A 474 -5.82 0.94 9.44
CA GLU A 474 -5.72 -0.53 9.44
C GLU A 474 -5.93 -1.10 10.86
N GLU A 475 -6.85 -2.05 10.99
CA GLU A 475 -7.27 -2.53 12.31
C GLU A 475 -6.19 -3.39 12.95
N ASP A 476 -5.74 -2.97 14.13
CA ASP A 476 -4.68 -3.60 14.91
C ASP A 476 -3.24 -3.49 14.34
N TRP A 477 -3.03 -2.71 13.28
CA TRP A 477 -1.69 -2.47 12.68
C TRP A 477 -1.30 -1.00 12.78
N ASP A 478 -2.23 -0.15 12.34
CA ASP A 478 -2.16 1.29 12.39
C ASP A 478 -2.79 1.85 13.66
N TYR A 479 -2.17 2.87 14.24
CA TYR A 479 -2.64 3.45 15.50
C TYR A 479 -2.57 4.97 15.55
N ALA A 480 -3.67 5.58 16.02
CA ALA A 480 -3.70 7.00 16.35
C ALA A 480 -3.82 7.23 17.86
N TYR A 481 -3.05 8.19 18.39
CA TYR A 481 -2.87 8.47 19.80
C TYR A 481 -3.29 9.90 20.13
N VAL A 482 -3.66 10.10 21.40
CA VAL A 482 -3.73 11.43 22.01
C VAL A 482 -2.75 11.46 23.15
N GLU A 483 -1.86 12.44 23.13
CA GLU A 483 -0.73 12.51 24.05
C GLU A 483 -0.65 13.86 24.74
N VAL A 484 -0.03 13.88 25.92
CA VAL A 484 0.26 15.11 26.66
C VAL A 484 1.72 15.15 27.09
N SER A 485 2.33 16.33 27.00
CA SER A 485 3.65 16.61 27.56
C SER A 485 3.58 17.74 28.58
N THR A 486 4.32 17.59 29.67
CA THR A 486 4.43 18.60 30.76
C THR A 486 5.84 19.19 30.88
N ASP A 487 6.76 18.79 30.01
CA ASP A 487 8.17 19.18 30.04
C ASP A 487 8.66 19.80 28.71
N GLY A 488 7.72 20.34 27.93
CA GLY A 488 8.01 21.00 26.66
C GLY A 488 8.31 20.04 25.51
N GLY A 489 7.73 18.84 25.54
CA GLY A 489 7.84 17.84 24.47
C GLY A 489 9.03 16.91 24.61
N GLN A 490 9.71 16.88 25.77
CA GLN A 490 10.81 15.93 26.00
C GLN A 490 10.28 14.53 26.32
N THR A 491 9.14 14.44 27.01
CA THR A 491 8.42 13.19 27.25
C THR A 491 6.93 13.36 26.98
N TRP A 492 6.29 12.26 26.61
CA TRP A 492 4.88 12.20 26.24
C TRP A 492 4.17 11.08 27.01
N GLU A 493 2.98 11.37 27.53
CA GLU A 493 2.09 10.40 28.16
C GLU A 493 0.87 10.19 27.26
N ILE A 494 0.61 8.94 26.88
CA ILE A 494 -0.57 8.55 26.11
C ILE A 494 -1.82 8.66 27.01
N LEU A 495 -2.81 9.41 26.55
CA LEU A 495 -4.06 9.66 27.27
C LEU A 495 -5.11 8.58 26.94
N PRO A 496 -5.85 8.08 27.93
CA PRO A 496 -6.95 7.16 27.69
C PRO A 496 -8.14 7.89 27.05
N THR A 497 -8.46 7.52 25.82
CA THR A 497 -9.63 8.00 25.08
C THR A 497 -10.84 7.07 25.22
N PRO A 498 -12.08 7.58 25.29
CA PRO A 498 -13.28 6.74 25.42
C PRO A 498 -13.45 5.62 24.37
N SER A 499 -13.09 5.86 23.10
CA SER A 499 -13.23 4.85 22.03
C SER A 499 -11.93 4.12 21.69
N GLY A 500 -10.83 4.44 22.38
CA GLY A 500 -9.56 3.74 22.18
C GLY A 500 -9.54 2.35 22.80
N THR A 501 -8.46 1.62 22.52
CA THR A 501 -8.20 0.27 22.98
C THR A 501 -6.74 0.12 23.39
N SER A 502 -6.47 -0.91 24.19
CA SER A 502 -5.10 -1.38 24.49
C SER A 502 -4.78 -2.67 23.74
N SER A 503 -5.62 -3.03 22.76
CA SER A 503 -5.32 -4.09 21.80
C SER A 503 -4.03 -3.72 21.10
N ASN A 504 -3.03 -4.57 21.27
CA ASN A 504 -1.78 -4.49 20.55
C ASN A 504 -1.45 -5.91 20.17
N PRO A 505 -2.26 -6.51 19.30
CA PRO A 505 -2.05 -7.88 19.02
C PRO A 505 -0.76 -7.87 18.16
N ASN A 506 -0.61 -7.05 17.10
CA ASN A 506 0.54 -7.00 16.17
C ASN A 506 1.87 -6.45 16.71
N GLY A 507 1.93 -6.09 17.99
CA GLY A 507 3.11 -5.47 18.59
C GLY A 507 3.39 -4.04 18.08
N ASN A 508 2.56 -3.50 17.19
CA ASN A 508 2.69 -2.19 16.56
C ASN A 508 2.18 -1.04 17.44
N SER A 509 1.32 -1.32 18.43
CA SER A 509 0.85 -0.30 19.36
C SER A 509 1.86 0.03 20.47
N PHE A 510 1.86 1.30 20.88
CA PHE A 510 2.65 1.85 21.98
C PHE A 510 1.83 2.07 23.25
N GLY A 511 0.52 1.81 23.24
CA GLY A 511 -0.33 2.04 24.40
C GLY A 511 -1.82 2.09 24.08
N TRP A 512 -2.53 3.02 24.73
CA TRP A 512 -3.96 3.23 24.50
C TRP A 512 -4.20 4.07 23.25
N ALA A 513 -4.90 3.53 22.25
CA ALA A 513 -4.96 4.14 20.93
C ALA A 513 -6.27 3.86 20.19
N TYR A 514 -6.51 4.60 19.12
CA TYR A 514 -7.49 4.29 18.09
C TYR A 514 -6.89 3.35 17.05
N THR A 515 -7.70 2.42 16.56
CA THR A 515 -7.38 1.55 15.42
C THR A 515 -8.69 1.09 14.76
N GLY A 516 -8.64 0.64 13.51
CA GLY A 516 -9.82 0.23 12.73
C GLY A 516 -10.68 1.41 12.28
N ARG A 517 -12.00 1.32 12.52
CA ARG A 517 -12.98 2.33 12.05
C ARG A 517 -13.71 3.04 13.18
N SER A 518 -13.85 4.36 13.08
CA SER A 518 -14.62 5.17 14.03
C SER A 518 -16.11 4.84 13.98
N GLY A 519 -16.79 4.85 15.13
CA GLY A 519 -18.22 4.53 15.23
C GLY A 519 -18.57 3.04 15.25
N GLY A 520 -17.61 2.14 14.99
CA GLY A 520 -17.75 0.69 15.16
C GLY A 520 -18.71 -0.01 14.17
N GLY A 521 -19.04 0.64 13.07
CA GLY A 521 -19.86 0.09 11.98
C GLY A 521 -19.03 -0.40 10.77
N GLU A 522 -19.72 -0.87 9.74
CA GLU A 522 -19.10 -1.22 8.44
C GLU A 522 -18.55 0.01 7.71
N GLN A 523 -18.98 1.21 8.08
CA GLN A 523 -18.53 2.49 7.56
C GLN A 523 -18.13 3.39 8.73
N PRO A 524 -17.06 4.19 8.58
CA PRO A 524 -16.60 5.09 9.63
C PRO A 524 -17.55 6.29 9.81
N GLU A 525 -17.79 6.68 11.06
CA GLU A 525 -18.63 7.84 11.42
C GLU A 525 -17.87 8.81 12.32
N TRP A 526 -18.21 10.10 12.26
CA TRP A 526 -17.69 11.08 13.22
C TRP A 526 -18.16 10.76 14.64
N ILE A 527 -17.20 10.68 15.55
CA ILE A 527 -17.44 10.45 16.98
C ILE A 527 -16.94 11.63 17.81
N HIS A 528 -17.61 11.89 18.92
CA HIS A 528 -17.22 12.94 19.85
C HIS A 528 -16.49 12.35 21.05
N GLU A 529 -15.31 12.88 21.30
CA GLU A 529 -14.42 12.41 22.36
C GLU A 529 -14.30 13.42 23.49
N THR A 530 -14.08 12.92 24.70
CA THR A 530 -13.96 13.73 25.91
C THR A 530 -12.92 13.11 26.82
N VAL A 531 -11.77 13.78 26.93
CA VAL A 531 -10.59 13.30 27.64
C VAL A 531 -10.29 14.21 28.83
N ASP A 532 -10.08 13.62 30.01
CA ASP A 532 -9.81 14.36 31.25
C ASP A 532 -8.36 14.87 31.27
N LEU A 533 -8.20 16.20 31.31
CA LEU A 533 -6.90 16.85 31.48
C LEU A 533 -6.69 17.37 32.91
N SER A 534 -7.62 17.13 33.83
CA SER A 534 -7.52 17.56 35.23
C SER A 534 -6.23 17.14 35.93
N PRO A 535 -5.58 15.98 35.63
CA PRO A 535 -4.28 15.64 36.20
C PRO A 535 -3.16 16.64 35.86
N TYR A 536 -3.29 17.41 34.78
CA TYR A 536 -2.24 18.28 34.24
C TYR A 536 -2.50 19.78 34.44
N VAL A 537 -3.52 20.16 35.22
CA VAL A 537 -3.82 21.57 35.52
C VAL A 537 -2.78 22.20 36.44
N GLY A 538 -2.72 23.54 36.46
CA GLY A 538 -1.76 24.30 37.27
C GLY A 538 -0.41 24.53 36.58
N GLN A 539 -0.29 24.18 35.29
CA GLN A 539 0.91 24.32 34.46
C GLN A 539 0.56 24.48 32.98
N GLU A 540 1.57 24.77 32.16
CA GLU A 540 1.47 24.68 30.70
C GLU A 540 1.66 23.22 30.26
N VAL A 541 0.96 22.81 29.21
CA VAL A 541 1.04 21.47 28.62
C VAL A 541 1.14 21.56 27.10
N LEU A 542 1.72 20.56 26.47
CA LEU A 542 1.51 20.28 25.06
C LEU A 542 0.49 19.15 24.94
N ILE A 543 -0.42 19.26 23.98
CA ILE A 543 -1.31 18.18 23.56
C ILE A 543 -0.93 17.81 22.12
N ARG A 544 -0.90 16.53 21.81
CA ARG A 544 -0.60 16.01 20.48
C ARG A 544 -1.63 14.96 20.05
N PHE A 545 -2.01 15.02 18.79
CA PHE A 545 -2.55 13.88 18.06
C PHE A 545 -1.45 13.30 17.20
N GLU A 546 -1.28 11.99 17.23
CA GLU A 546 -0.19 11.30 16.53
C GLU A 546 -0.77 10.09 15.80
N TYR A 547 -0.44 9.90 14.52
CA TYR A 547 -0.85 8.75 13.72
C TYR A 547 0.40 8.04 13.21
N ILE A 548 0.57 6.80 13.67
CA ILE A 548 1.71 5.94 13.34
C ILE A 548 1.19 4.79 12.50
N THR A 549 1.77 4.61 11.31
CA THR A 549 1.49 3.49 10.41
C THR A 549 2.57 2.43 10.47
N ASP A 550 2.24 1.20 10.08
CA ASP A 550 3.23 0.14 9.92
C ASP A 550 3.78 0.08 8.48
N ASP A 551 4.39 -1.04 8.08
CA ASP A 551 5.30 -1.08 6.93
C ASP A 551 4.60 -0.99 5.57
N ALA A 552 3.32 -1.35 5.49
CA ALA A 552 2.57 -1.43 4.23
C ALA A 552 1.07 -1.40 4.51
N VAL A 553 0.25 -1.26 3.45
CA VAL A 553 -1.22 -1.20 3.55
C VAL A 553 -1.68 -0.02 4.43
N ASN A 554 -1.89 1.13 3.80
CA ASN A 554 -2.54 2.24 4.48
C ASN A 554 -4.01 2.40 4.06
N ARG A 555 -4.85 2.77 5.03
CA ARG A 555 -6.26 3.14 4.84
C ARG A 555 -6.42 4.67 4.74
N PRO A 556 -7.65 5.22 4.55
CA PRO A 556 -7.85 6.66 4.37
C PRO A 556 -7.31 7.57 5.48
N GLY A 557 -7.00 7.06 6.68
CA GLY A 557 -6.30 7.81 7.72
C GLY A 557 -7.21 8.35 8.82
N PHE A 558 -6.73 9.37 9.53
CA PHE A 558 -7.35 9.97 10.71
C PHE A 558 -7.69 11.45 10.49
N ALA A 559 -8.87 11.89 10.90
CA ALA A 559 -9.37 13.25 10.74
C ALA A 559 -9.92 13.83 12.06
N LEU A 560 -9.75 15.14 12.23
CA LEU A 560 -10.13 15.92 13.41
C LEU A 560 -10.90 17.17 13.04
N ASP A 561 -11.87 17.51 13.87
CA ASP A 561 -12.64 18.74 13.77
C ASP A 561 -13.16 19.20 15.14
N ASP A 562 -13.57 20.46 15.25
CA ASP A 562 -14.25 21.04 16.42
C ASP A 562 -13.53 20.77 17.77
N VAL A 563 -12.25 21.13 17.87
CA VAL A 563 -11.42 20.87 19.07
C VAL A 563 -11.59 21.98 20.12
N ALA A 564 -11.84 21.61 21.37
CA ALA A 564 -12.14 22.53 22.47
C ALA A 564 -11.45 22.16 23.79
N ILE A 565 -11.15 23.20 24.59
CA ILE A 565 -10.89 23.09 26.03
C ILE A 565 -11.77 24.15 26.72
N PRO A 566 -13.02 23.80 27.08
CA PRO A 566 -14.00 24.77 27.54
C PRO A 566 -13.57 25.57 28.78
N GLU A 567 -12.82 24.96 29.70
CA GLU A 567 -12.42 25.58 30.96
C GLU A 567 -11.45 26.76 30.80
N ILE A 568 -10.71 26.82 29.69
CA ILE A 568 -9.87 27.97 29.30
C ILE A 568 -10.49 28.77 28.14
N GLY A 569 -11.69 28.41 27.69
CA GLY A 569 -12.40 29.08 26.60
C GLY A 569 -11.77 28.88 25.22
N TYR A 570 -11.04 27.79 25.01
CA TYR A 570 -10.48 27.44 23.71
C TYR A 570 -11.50 26.65 22.87
N PHE A 571 -11.64 27.02 21.60
CA PHE A 571 -12.41 26.31 20.58
C PHE A 571 -11.83 26.62 19.20
N ALA A 572 -11.69 25.60 18.36
CA ALA A 572 -11.30 25.71 16.95
C ALA A 572 -12.15 24.76 16.09
N ASP A 573 -12.98 25.35 15.21
CA ASP A 573 -13.73 24.68 14.13
C ASP A 573 -12.95 24.64 12.81
N PHE A 574 -11.69 25.07 12.86
CA PHE A 574 -10.77 25.18 11.74
C PHE A 574 -11.24 25.98 10.53
N GLU A 575 -12.30 26.78 10.59
CA GLU A 575 -12.81 27.48 9.40
C GLU A 575 -11.94 28.67 8.97
N ALA A 576 -11.34 29.35 9.94
CA ALA A 576 -10.54 30.55 9.70
C ALA A 576 -9.03 30.26 9.59
N ASP A 577 -8.52 29.35 10.40
CA ASP A 577 -7.11 28.97 10.51
C ASP A 577 -6.95 27.57 11.14
N GLY A 578 -5.72 27.14 11.38
CA GLY A 578 -5.41 25.84 12.00
C GLY A 578 -5.68 25.76 13.50
N GLY A 579 -6.33 26.75 14.13
CA GLY A 579 -6.51 26.81 15.58
C GLY A 579 -5.21 27.05 16.36
N GLY A 580 -4.09 27.27 15.65
CA GLY A 580 -2.73 27.31 16.15
C GLY A 580 -2.15 25.93 16.55
N TRP A 581 -2.69 24.86 15.96
CA TRP A 581 -2.00 23.57 15.92
C TRP A 581 -0.83 23.63 14.94
N GLU A 582 0.26 22.96 15.30
CA GLU A 582 1.48 22.83 14.52
C GLU A 582 1.52 21.41 13.92
N PRO A 583 1.34 21.28 12.59
CA PRO A 583 1.36 19.97 11.93
C PRO A 583 2.79 19.53 11.59
N ASP A 584 2.97 18.22 11.57
CA ASP A 584 4.06 17.50 10.92
C ASP A 584 3.41 16.31 10.19
N GLY A 585 3.36 16.34 8.85
CA GLY A 585 2.57 15.41 8.04
C GLY A 585 1.06 15.70 7.94
N PHE A 586 0.42 16.25 8.99
CA PHE A 586 -1.01 16.62 8.94
C PHE A 586 -1.29 17.80 7.98
N ILE A 587 -2.44 17.79 7.30
CA ILE A 587 -2.90 18.91 6.47
C ILE A 587 -4.31 19.38 6.84
N ARG A 588 -4.53 20.69 6.79
CA ARG A 588 -5.85 21.31 6.97
C ARG A 588 -6.47 21.61 5.62
N HIS A 589 -7.52 20.90 5.26
CA HIS A 589 -8.10 20.96 3.91
C HIS A 589 -9.62 20.87 3.92
N ALA A 590 -10.25 21.12 2.77
CA ALA A 590 -11.72 21.16 2.63
C ALA A 590 -12.35 19.86 2.10
N ASN A 591 -11.59 18.75 2.16
CA ASN A 591 -11.94 17.45 1.59
C ASN A 591 -12.49 17.48 0.15
N VAL A 592 -11.78 18.19 -0.74
CA VAL A 592 -12.13 18.29 -2.15
C VAL A 592 -10.87 18.36 -2.99
N LEU A 593 -10.86 17.61 -4.11
CA LEU A 593 -9.80 17.59 -5.10
C LEU A 593 -10.38 17.86 -6.50
N PRO A 594 -9.59 18.43 -7.42
CA PRO A 594 -9.93 18.41 -8.84
C PRO A 594 -9.96 16.96 -9.33
N GLN A 595 -11.06 16.54 -9.96
CA GLN A 595 -11.11 15.23 -10.64
C GLN A 595 -10.75 15.42 -12.09
N ARG A 596 -9.77 14.66 -12.56
CA ARG A 596 -9.35 14.64 -13.97
C ARG A 596 -9.58 13.28 -14.59
N TRP A 597 -9.62 13.26 -15.91
CA TRP A 597 -9.96 12.08 -16.71
C TRP A 597 -9.01 11.91 -17.87
N LEU A 598 -8.76 10.66 -18.22
CA LEU A 598 -7.97 10.24 -19.37
C LEU A 598 -8.83 9.33 -20.23
N LEU A 599 -9.15 9.79 -21.45
CA LEU A 599 -9.93 9.02 -22.40
C LEU A 599 -9.09 8.74 -23.65
N GLN A 600 -8.94 7.47 -23.98
CA GLN A 600 -8.20 7.02 -25.16
C GLN A 600 -9.07 6.11 -26.04
N LEU A 601 -9.07 6.36 -27.34
CA LEU A 601 -9.79 5.60 -28.35
C LEU A 601 -8.80 4.82 -29.20
N VAL A 602 -8.93 3.50 -29.20
CA VAL A 602 -8.23 2.57 -30.07
C VAL A 602 -9.15 2.12 -31.20
N LEU A 603 -8.77 2.40 -32.45
CA LEU A 603 -9.48 1.94 -33.65
C LEU A 603 -8.76 0.75 -34.26
N PHE A 604 -9.48 -0.36 -34.43
CA PHE A 604 -8.97 -1.59 -35.06
C PHE A 604 -9.40 -1.62 -36.53
N GLY A 605 -8.67 -0.86 -37.36
CA GLY A 605 -8.83 -0.81 -38.82
C GLY A 605 -7.65 -1.45 -39.57
N PRO A 606 -7.43 -1.09 -40.85
CA PRO A 606 -6.25 -1.53 -41.60
C PRO A 606 -4.92 -1.12 -40.96
N GLN A 607 -4.95 -0.03 -40.18
CA GLN A 607 -3.89 0.38 -39.27
C GLN A 607 -4.54 0.65 -37.91
N THR A 608 -3.94 0.11 -36.84
CA THR A 608 -4.34 0.42 -35.48
C THR A 608 -3.97 1.87 -35.17
N THR A 609 -4.92 2.66 -34.69
CA THR A 609 -4.67 4.05 -34.28
C THR A 609 -5.15 4.30 -32.87
N VAL A 610 -4.42 5.12 -32.13
CA VAL A 610 -4.72 5.51 -30.74
C VAL A 610 -4.92 7.02 -30.74
N GLN A 611 -5.98 7.50 -30.08
CA GLN A 611 -6.33 8.92 -30.03
C GLN A 611 -6.75 9.29 -28.61
N ARG A 612 -6.29 10.43 -28.09
CA ARG A 612 -6.74 10.99 -26.80
C ARG A 612 -7.91 11.95 -27.02
N LEU A 613 -8.91 11.93 -26.14
CA LEU A 613 -9.97 12.94 -26.13
C LEU A 613 -9.54 14.10 -25.25
N GLU A 614 -9.51 15.30 -25.84
CA GLU A 614 -9.43 16.53 -25.08
C GLU A 614 -10.79 16.84 -24.47
N LEU A 615 -10.86 16.92 -23.13
CA LEU A 615 -12.07 17.31 -22.42
C LEU A 615 -12.08 18.81 -22.16
N ASP A 616 -13.28 19.38 -22.06
CA ASP A 616 -13.45 20.76 -21.63
C ASP A 616 -13.32 20.93 -20.11
N GLY A 617 -13.37 22.17 -19.61
CA GLY A 617 -13.26 22.45 -18.18
C GLY A 617 -14.40 21.88 -17.32
N GLY A 618 -15.47 21.37 -17.94
CA GLY A 618 -16.53 20.61 -17.27
C GLY A 618 -16.28 19.10 -17.25
N GLN A 619 -15.09 18.64 -17.66
CA GLN A 619 -14.77 17.22 -17.84
C GLN A 619 -15.76 16.53 -18.80
N THR A 620 -16.16 17.23 -19.87
CA THR A 620 -17.04 16.71 -20.91
C THR A 620 -16.36 16.70 -22.27
N GLY A 621 -16.74 15.76 -23.12
CA GLY A 621 -16.18 15.63 -24.46
C GLY A 621 -16.99 14.71 -25.35
N GLU A 622 -16.74 14.78 -26.65
CA GLU A 622 -17.40 13.92 -27.63
C GLU A 622 -16.42 13.42 -28.70
N TRP A 623 -16.62 12.18 -29.14
CA TRP A 623 -16.02 11.63 -30.36
C TRP A 623 -17.08 11.31 -31.40
N GLU A 624 -16.74 11.55 -32.66
CA GLU A 624 -17.35 10.83 -33.78
C GLU A 624 -16.46 9.63 -34.11
N ILE A 625 -16.88 8.43 -33.73
CA ILE A 625 -16.13 7.20 -33.95
C ILE A 625 -16.42 6.72 -35.38
N PRO A 626 -15.42 6.68 -36.28
CA PRO A 626 -15.61 6.45 -37.71
C PRO A 626 -15.75 4.95 -38.03
N LEU A 627 -16.69 4.26 -37.36
CA LEU A 627 -16.96 2.85 -37.64
C LEU A 627 -17.61 2.67 -39.02
N GLY A 628 -17.29 1.56 -39.67
CA GLY A 628 -17.71 1.27 -41.04
C GLY A 628 -17.23 -0.09 -41.51
N ASP A 629 -17.18 -0.29 -42.82
CA ASP A 629 -16.76 -1.57 -43.41
C ASP A 629 -15.27 -1.89 -43.17
N GLU A 630 -14.39 -0.88 -43.14
CA GLU A 630 -12.93 -1.06 -42.94
C GLU A 630 -12.52 -1.08 -41.47
N THR A 631 -13.26 -0.39 -40.59
CA THR A 631 -13.01 -0.31 -39.15
C THR A 631 -14.32 -0.62 -38.42
N SER A 632 -14.47 -1.86 -37.96
CA SER A 632 -15.72 -2.32 -37.34
C SER A 632 -15.67 -2.48 -35.82
N ARG A 633 -14.48 -2.25 -35.23
CA ARG A 633 -14.20 -2.39 -33.81
C ARG A 633 -13.41 -1.19 -33.32
N ALA A 634 -13.85 -0.66 -32.19
CA ALA A 634 -13.14 0.33 -31.40
C ALA A 634 -13.13 -0.11 -29.93
N VAL A 635 -12.11 0.29 -29.19
CA VAL A 635 -12.10 0.20 -27.72
C VAL A 635 -11.83 1.59 -27.18
N ILE A 636 -12.62 2.01 -26.19
CA ILE A 636 -12.38 3.22 -25.41
C ILE A 636 -11.84 2.79 -24.05
N ALA A 637 -10.67 3.27 -23.68
CA ALA A 637 -10.16 3.22 -22.32
C ALA A 637 -10.61 4.49 -21.60
N VAL A 638 -11.28 4.34 -20.47
CA VAL A 638 -11.69 5.43 -19.57
C VAL A 638 -10.96 5.25 -18.26
N SER A 639 -10.09 6.19 -17.93
CA SER A 639 -9.36 6.22 -16.66
C SER A 639 -9.59 7.54 -15.95
N ALA A 640 -9.52 7.51 -14.63
CA ALA A 640 -9.62 8.68 -13.77
C ALA A 640 -8.31 8.87 -13.01
N TYR A 641 -7.99 10.11 -12.65
CA TYR A 641 -6.88 10.38 -11.75
C TYR A 641 -7.13 11.63 -10.92
N ALA A 642 -6.77 11.51 -9.65
CA ALA A 642 -6.71 12.55 -8.63
C ALA A 642 -5.64 12.10 -7.62
N PRO A 643 -4.88 13.03 -7.02
CA PRO A 643 -3.78 12.67 -6.13
C PRO A 643 -4.29 12.00 -4.85
N ILE A 644 -3.58 10.95 -4.40
CA ILE A 644 -3.67 10.26 -3.09
C ILE A 644 -5.01 9.56 -2.74
N THR A 645 -6.15 10.06 -3.23
CA THR A 645 -7.48 9.53 -2.91
C THR A 645 -7.72 8.12 -3.47
N THR A 646 -8.44 7.31 -2.69
CA THR A 646 -9.03 6.03 -3.12
C THR A 646 -10.52 6.13 -3.43
N GLU A 647 -11.09 7.34 -3.38
CA GLU A 647 -12.49 7.53 -3.71
C GLU A 647 -12.73 7.29 -5.21
N PRO A 648 -13.71 6.46 -5.59
CA PRO A 648 -13.98 6.15 -6.99
C PRO A 648 -14.51 7.36 -7.74
N ALA A 649 -14.07 7.52 -8.99
CA ALA A 649 -14.50 8.59 -9.87
C ALA A 649 -15.80 8.20 -10.59
N SER A 650 -16.83 9.05 -10.52
CA SER A 650 -18.12 8.81 -11.18
C SER A 650 -18.19 9.46 -12.56
N TYR A 651 -18.70 8.74 -13.56
CA TYR A 651 -18.93 9.26 -14.92
C TYR A 651 -20.16 8.67 -15.61
N ARG A 652 -20.55 9.32 -16.71
CA ARG A 652 -21.55 8.85 -17.68
C ARG A 652 -20.97 8.88 -19.09
N TYR A 653 -21.40 7.91 -19.90
CA TYR A 653 -21.25 7.99 -21.34
C TYR A 653 -22.53 7.62 -22.09
N GLU A 654 -22.66 8.18 -23.29
CA GLU A 654 -23.75 7.91 -24.24
C GLU A 654 -23.19 7.54 -25.61
N ILE A 655 -23.77 6.51 -26.23
CA ILE A 655 -23.43 6.08 -27.59
C ILE A 655 -24.67 6.17 -28.45
N THR A 656 -24.63 6.99 -29.49
CA THR A 656 -25.76 7.24 -30.38
C THR A 656 -25.34 7.19 -31.85
N SER A 657 -26.32 7.13 -32.75
CA SER A 657 -26.05 7.41 -34.16
C SER A 657 -25.78 8.91 -34.36
N PRO A 658 -24.97 9.31 -35.35
CA PRO A 658 -24.39 10.66 -35.48
C PRO A 658 -25.37 11.83 -35.49
#